data_AF-A0A9F5J3C6-F1
#
_entry.id   AF-A0A9F5J3C6-F1
#
_cell.length_a   1.000
_cell.length_b   1.000
_cell.length_c   1.000
_cell.angle_alpha   90.00
_cell.angle_beta   90.00
_cell.angle_gamma   90.00
#
_symmetry.space_group_name_H-M   'P 1'
#
loop_
_entity.id
_entity.type
_entity.pdbx_description
1 polymer ?
#
loop_
_entity_poly.entity_id
_entity_poly.type
_entity_poly.pdbx_seq_one_letter_code
_entity_poly.pdbx_strand_id
1 'polypeptide(L)'
;MLLLCSLIHSDSHFPQFVQQVCVDWCFFKYLPDLLGENGLLMQFSSPAQTDPERKRAAIHSMANLCLSLPGQPYLEESYKELCFQAFLSVLQSSKGNEVDDITFCMLLQNALKGIQSLLNGGKMRLAQTDHLGSLLAVLKKCMFHGLPGVNIEMPSILYPALLPQYDSRAPVEQEKLEPNSAKPNGNRRKKPKGKPKKGKLEEEAKEQRGGAEGSGREKPALREELQQDQGSKISNWALSDKYASLVKEPLSSHAFGWKRISSSDSEYSDAEGGMQSKTRSFQAKVRQGALTCFLSTVKSIEKKVLYGYWSAFIPDVPGIGSPQTVSLMTIALKDPSPKTRACAFQVLSAILEGSKQFLSIAEDANDHKRAFTPFSVSIASSIRELHRCLLLALVAESSSQTLTQIIKCLANLISNVPYSRLKPGLLSRVWNQIKPYIKHKDVNVRVSSLTLLGSIVSAQAPLPEVHLLLQQPGSLGMSDGTSILLLHSSASEGRREPPLVSGGSPLALEKTPAEPCWLLRLCISLAVLPREDSYSDSDTSCLSTVSTYEPSPVRLEALQVLALLVKGYFTLSQSYLLELGEVACKCMEETDPSLQLHGAKLLDELGVGVIQQHKPGLVAAPDQRVPVDLVVTFWMRMLNGPLPAALQNSEHPTLQTSTCDALSSILPEAFSRLPDDKQILCITILLGLNHSENPLVKAAASRALGVYVVFPCLQQDVMFVADAANTILNSLCDNSPNVRAKAAWSLGNLTDTLIINKELMGQSFQDEFSDLLLLKMLQSATEASKDKDKVKSNAVRALGNLLHFLQPSHTTSPRFSQPIEESIHALTSTVQSDATMKVRWNACYALGNVFKNPALPLGEAPWTGKAYDALTSAVKSCKNFKVRIKSAAALSVPSERRHYGTPKQFSQIWTALVTALQRSENAEDFLEFKYSASLRRQLCHALLHLLSLAEVADLPDIRRTVMEQGEVIRSYMLQYMKSGAEGEEAGAGETVPGRDRTLERAIENVRRVEEASESYPVKRGTLAYLEDLLKTYNSSTEFTKA
;
A
#
# COMPACT_ATOMS: atom_id res chain seq x y z
N MET A 1 -24.23 -53.81 -1.29
CA MET A 1 -24.92 -54.18 -0.04
C MET A 1 -24.31 -55.42 0.60
N LEU A 2 -24.76 -56.65 0.33
CA LEU A 2 -24.19 -57.84 0.99
C LEU A 2 -22.67 -57.99 0.77
N LEU A 3 -22.19 -57.82 -0.47
CA LEU A 3 -20.74 -57.78 -0.78
C LEU A 3 -19.97 -56.61 -0.13
N LEU A 4 -20.64 -55.54 0.28
CA LEU A 4 -19.99 -54.43 1.01
C LEU A 4 -19.77 -54.84 2.47
N CYS A 5 -20.79 -55.40 3.11
CA CYS A 5 -20.73 -55.78 4.52
C CYS A 5 -19.75 -56.94 4.76
N SER A 6 -19.67 -57.91 3.84
CA SER A 6 -18.75 -59.04 3.95
C SER A 6 -17.28 -58.64 3.79
N LEU A 7 -16.95 -57.68 2.91
CA LEU A 7 -15.58 -57.18 2.73
C LEU A 7 -15.13 -56.20 3.82
N ILE A 8 -16.06 -55.60 4.57
CA ILE A 8 -15.76 -54.80 5.77
C ILE A 8 -15.41 -55.70 6.97
N HIS A 9 -15.82 -56.98 6.97
CA HIS A 9 -15.53 -57.96 8.02
C HIS A 9 -14.32 -58.88 7.72
N SER A 10 -13.63 -58.71 6.58
CA SER A 10 -12.40 -59.44 6.28
C SER A 10 -11.16 -58.58 6.54
N ASP A 11 -10.41 -58.92 7.60
CA ASP A 11 -9.30 -58.13 8.17
C ASP A 11 -8.15 -57.78 7.20
N SER A 12 -8.05 -58.44 6.04
CA SER A 12 -6.90 -58.33 5.12
C SER A 12 -7.04 -57.30 3.98
N HIS A 13 -8.24 -56.85 3.63
CA HIS A 13 -8.46 -56.07 2.38
C HIS A 13 -9.02 -54.65 2.57
N PHE A 14 -9.41 -54.26 3.79
CA PHE A 14 -9.97 -52.93 4.05
C PHE A 14 -9.08 -51.76 3.56
N PRO A 15 -7.74 -51.74 3.76
CA PRO A 15 -6.90 -50.62 3.32
C PRO A 15 -6.91 -50.41 1.80
N GLN A 16 -6.93 -51.50 1.02
CA GLN A 16 -6.98 -51.45 -0.45
C GLN A 16 -8.37 -51.00 -0.93
N PHE A 17 -9.44 -51.48 -0.31
CA PHE A 17 -10.82 -51.16 -0.67
C PHE A 17 -11.11 -49.65 -0.54
N VAL A 18 -10.81 -49.04 0.61
CA VAL A 18 -11.11 -47.60 0.79
C VAL A 18 -10.18 -46.72 -0.07
N GLN A 19 -8.96 -47.17 -0.38
CA GLN A 19 -8.07 -46.46 -1.30
C GLN A 19 -8.58 -46.48 -2.75
N GLN A 20 -9.33 -47.53 -3.15
CA GLN A 20 -9.92 -47.66 -4.49
C GLN A 20 -11.25 -46.89 -4.64
N VAL A 21 -12.01 -46.68 -3.56
CA VAL A 21 -13.39 -46.15 -3.61
C VAL A 21 -13.49 -44.62 -3.45
N CYS A 22 -12.49 -43.96 -2.86
CA CYS A 22 -12.52 -42.52 -2.53
C CYS A 22 -12.46 -41.52 -3.71
N VAL A 23 -12.77 -41.92 -4.95
CA VAL A 23 -12.62 -41.08 -6.16
C VAL A 23 -13.96 -40.80 -6.87
N ASP A 24 -14.98 -41.66 -6.69
CA ASP A 24 -16.21 -41.61 -7.49
C ASP A 24 -17.40 -40.90 -6.81
N TRP A 25 -18.30 -40.37 -7.66
CA TRP A 25 -19.46 -39.53 -7.32
C TRP A 25 -20.43 -40.11 -6.27
N CYS A 26 -20.41 -41.43 -6.01
CA CYS A 26 -21.32 -42.07 -5.07
C CYS A 26 -21.07 -41.69 -3.59
N PHE A 27 -19.93 -41.09 -3.26
CA PHE A 27 -19.50 -40.92 -1.87
C PHE A 27 -20.45 -40.07 -1.00
N PHE A 28 -21.01 -38.98 -1.54
CA PHE A 28 -21.88 -38.07 -0.79
C PHE A 28 -23.15 -38.72 -0.23
N LYS A 29 -23.58 -39.86 -0.79
CA LYS A 29 -24.74 -40.62 -0.32
C LYS A 29 -24.46 -41.41 0.97
N TYR A 30 -23.19 -41.67 1.30
CA TYR A 30 -22.76 -42.52 2.41
C TYR A 30 -21.96 -41.76 3.48
N LEU A 31 -22.00 -40.41 3.45
CA LEU A 31 -21.32 -39.58 4.45
C LEU A 31 -21.71 -39.93 5.91
N PRO A 32 -23.00 -40.15 6.26
CA PRO A 32 -23.38 -40.53 7.62
C PRO A 32 -22.78 -41.86 8.09
N ASP A 33 -22.74 -42.86 7.20
CA ASP A 33 -22.20 -44.21 7.50
C ASP A 33 -20.67 -44.24 7.68
N LEU A 34 -19.99 -43.17 7.24
CA LEU A 34 -18.53 -43.09 7.21
C LEU A 34 -17.98 -42.04 8.19
N LEU A 35 -18.68 -40.92 8.38
CA LEU A 35 -18.27 -39.77 9.21
C LEU A 35 -19.29 -39.36 10.29
N GLY A 36 -20.44 -40.03 10.41
CA GLY A 36 -21.39 -39.82 11.51
C GLY A 36 -20.92 -40.41 12.85
N GLU A 37 -21.75 -40.33 13.88
CA GLU A 37 -21.41 -40.76 15.26
C GLU A 37 -20.95 -42.22 15.36
N ASN A 38 -21.51 -43.10 14.53
CA ASN A 38 -21.11 -44.51 14.41
C ASN A 38 -20.33 -44.81 13.11
N GLY A 39 -19.82 -43.78 12.44
CA GLY A 39 -19.18 -43.90 11.12
C GLY A 39 -17.87 -44.67 11.14
N LEU A 40 -17.64 -45.53 10.14
CA LEU A 40 -16.47 -46.42 10.10
C LEU A 40 -15.13 -45.68 10.16
N LEU A 41 -15.01 -44.50 9.54
CA LEU A 41 -13.76 -43.73 9.58
C LEU A 41 -13.54 -43.07 10.96
N MET A 42 -14.61 -42.70 11.68
CA MET A 42 -14.52 -42.20 13.05
C MET A 42 -14.11 -43.31 14.03
N GLN A 43 -14.68 -44.51 13.88
CA GLN A 43 -14.29 -45.67 14.68
C GLN A 43 -12.81 -46.06 14.46
N PHE A 44 -12.35 -46.12 13.20
CA PHE A 44 -10.97 -46.52 12.89
C PHE A 44 -9.92 -45.41 13.07
N SER A 45 -10.30 -44.13 13.14
CA SER A 45 -9.39 -43.04 13.53
C SER A 45 -9.25 -42.87 15.05
N SER A 46 -10.16 -43.45 15.83
CA SER A 46 -10.22 -43.36 17.30
C SER A 46 -8.88 -43.62 18.02
N PRO A 47 -8.60 -42.94 19.15
CA PRO A 47 -7.51 -43.31 20.07
C PRO A 47 -7.52 -44.79 20.48
N ALA A 48 -8.68 -45.44 20.53
CA ALA A 48 -8.84 -46.83 20.97
C ALA A 48 -8.48 -47.90 19.89
N GLN A 49 -8.27 -47.51 18.63
CA GLN A 49 -7.83 -48.44 17.59
C GLN A 49 -6.35 -48.81 17.79
N THR A 50 -6.07 -50.09 17.99
CA THR A 50 -4.72 -50.65 18.19
C THR A 50 -3.97 -50.90 16.90
N ASP A 51 -4.67 -51.21 15.80
CA ASP A 51 -4.06 -51.43 14.48
C ASP A 51 -3.60 -50.08 13.86
N PRO A 52 -2.28 -49.85 13.72
CA PRO A 52 -1.76 -48.59 13.21
C PRO A 52 -2.01 -48.41 11.70
N GLU A 53 -2.17 -49.50 10.95
CA GLU A 53 -2.40 -49.48 9.50
C GLU A 53 -3.87 -49.19 9.17
N ARG A 54 -4.83 -49.77 9.90
CA ARG A 54 -6.26 -49.35 9.82
C ARG A 54 -6.41 -47.88 10.15
N LYS A 55 -5.72 -47.40 11.19
CA LYS A 55 -5.74 -46.00 11.61
C LYS A 55 -5.09 -45.08 10.56
N ARG A 56 -3.96 -45.48 9.97
CA ARG A 56 -3.31 -44.79 8.85
C ARG A 56 -4.21 -44.71 7.62
N ALA A 57 -4.91 -45.80 7.28
CA ALA A 57 -5.83 -45.88 6.16
C ALA A 57 -7.06 -44.97 6.37
N ALA A 58 -7.72 -45.07 7.53
CA ALA A 58 -8.88 -44.23 7.85
C ALA A 58 -8.56 -42.73 7.75
N ILE A 59 -7.45 -42.30 8.38
CA ILE A 59 -6.99 -40.91 8.33
C ILE A 59 -6.56 -40.48 6.91
N HIS A 60 -5.99 -41.37 6.11
CA HIS A 60 -5.69 -41.09 4.69
C HIS A 60 -6.97 -40.84 3.89
N SER A 61 -7.97 -41.70 4.05
CA SER A 61 -9.27 -41.57 3.37
C SER A 61 -9.98 -40.29 3.80
N MET A 62 -10.07 -40.00 5.10
CA MET A 62 -10.63 -38.73 5.60
C MET A 62 -9.90 -37.51 5.01
N ALA A 63 -8.57 -37.54 4.90
CA ALA A 63 -7.79 -36.46 4.30
C ALA A 63 -8.08 -36.27 2.79
N ASN A 64 -8.37 -37.36 2.08
CA ASN A 64 -8.78 -37.30 0.67
C ASN A 64 -10.20 -36.73 0.50
N LEU A 65 -11.14 -37.03 1.41
CA LEU A 65 -12.50 -36.43 1.40
C LEU A 65 -12.49 -34.91 1.64
N CYS A 66 -11.43 -34.39 2.24
CA CYS A 66 -11.25 -32.96 2.44
C CYS A 66 -10.71 -32.24 1.18
N LEU A 67 -10.28 -32.96 0.14
CA LEU A 67 -9.79 -32.37 -1.11
C LEU A 67 -10.96 -31.83 -1.95
N SER A 68 -11.08 -30.50 -2.01
CA SER A 68 -12.09 -29.85 -2.84
C SER A 68 -11.69 -29.85 -4.31
N LEU A 69 -12.37 -30.66 -5.14
CA LEU A 69 -12.20 -30.67 -6.59
C LEU A 69 -13.17 -29.70 -7.29
N PRO A 70 -12.77 -29.01 -8.38
CA PRO A 70 -13.66 -28.13 -9.13
C PRO A 70 -14.91 -28.88 -9.63
N GLY A 71 -16.10 -28.38 -9.29
CA GLY A 71 -17.39 -28.96 -9.71
C GLY A 71 -17.97 -30.03 -8.78
N GLN A 72 -17.30 -30.41 -7.68
CA GLN A 72 -17.89 -31.26 -6.64
C GLN A 72 -18.59 -30.40 -5.56
N PRO A 73 -19.65 -30.91 -4.89
CA PRO A 73 -20.21 -30.27 -3.72
C PRO A 73 -19.20 -30.29 -2.56
N TYR A 74 -19.23 -29.27 -1.70
CA TYR A 74 -18.37 -29.21 -0.53
C TYR A 74 -18.90 -30.11 0.59
N LEU A 75 -17.99 -30.68 1.39
CA LEU A 75 -18.33 -31.35 2.65
C LEU A 75 -19.10 -30.38 3.58
N GLU A 76 -20.11 -30.86 4.31
CA GLU A 76 -20.84 -30.03 5.28
C GLU A 76 -19.95 -29.66 6.47
N GLU A 77 -20.18 -28.49 7.07
CA GLU A 77 -19.28 -27.93 8.09
C GLU A 77 -19.17 -28.80 9.36
N SER A 78 -20.24 -29.54 9.70
CA SER A 78 -20.28 -30.55 10.76
C SER A 78 -19.22 -31.66 10.54
N TYR A 79 -19.20 -32.26 9.36
CA TYR A 79 -18.25 -33.31 9.01
C TYR A 79 -16.82 -32.77 8.82
N LYS A 80 -16.65 -31.50 8.42
CA LYS A 80 -15.33 -30.85 8.42
C LYS A 80 -14.74 -30.76 9.82
N GLU A 81 -15.55 -30.34 10.80
CA GLU A 81 -15.11 -30.21 12.19
C GLU A 81 -14.77 -31.58 12.81
N LEU A 82 -15.59 -32.61 12.56
CA LEU A 82 -15.27 -33.99 12.97
C LEU A 82 -13.95 -34.50 12.35
N CYS A 83 -13.72 -34.24 11.05
CA CYS A 83 -12.45 -34.59 10.41
C CYS A 83 -11.28 -33.79 11.00
N PHE A 84 -11.44 -32.50 11.23
CA PHE A 84 -10.43 -31.63 11.83
C PHE A 84 -10.03 -32.10 13.23
N GLN A 85 -11.00 -32.45 14.08
CA GLN A 85 -10.75 -32.97 15.42
C GLN A 85 -10.06 -34.34 15.39
N ALA A 86 -10.44 -35.24 14.47
CA ALA A 86 -9.75 -36.51 14.26
C ALA A 86 -8.28 -36.32 13.84
N PHE A 87 -8.01 -35.41 12.89
CA PHE A 87 -6.63 -35.07 12.50
C PHE A 87 -5.85 -34.44 13.66
N LEU A 88 -6.45 -33.48 14.39
CA LEU A 88 -5.80 -32.80 15.50
C LEU A 88 -5.43 -33.77 16.62
N SER A 89 -6.35 -34.68 16.99
CA SER A 89 -6.12 -35.75 17.97
C SER A 89 -4.95 -36.66 17.57
N VAL A 90 -4.89 -37.09 16.30
CA VAL A 90 -3.78 -37.88 15.77
C VAL A 90 -2.43 -37.15 15.87
N LEU A 91 -2.38 -35.85 15.57
CA LEU A 91 -1.14 -35.06 15.67
C LEU A 91 -0.75 -34.70 17.12
N GLN A 92 -1.73 -34.60 18.02
CA GLN A 92 -1.50 -34.45 19.46
C GLN A 92 -0.90 -35.73 20.08
N SER A 93 -1.28 -36.90 19.59
CA SER A 93 -0.82 -38.20 20.10
C SER A 93 0.71 -38.38 20.15
N SER A 94 1.16 -39.29 21.01
CA SER A 94 2.53 -39.80 21.07
C SER A 94 2.67 -41.08 20.25
N LYS A 95 3.88 -41.36 19.76
CA LYS A 95 4.22 -42.67 19.18
C LYS A 95 4.00 -43.76 20.23
N GLY A 96 3.25 -44.82 19.90
CA GLY A 96 3.13 -46.01 20.74
C GLY A 96 4.35 -46.92 20.60
N ASN A 97 4.69 -47.66 21.66
CA ASN A 97 5.93 -48.46 21.73
C ASN A 97 6.06 -49.54 20.62
N GLU A 98 4.94 -50.01 20.08
CA GLU A 98 4.87 -51.08 19.08
C GLU A 98 4.82 -50.58 17.62
N VAL A 99 4.71 -49.27 17.40
CA VAL A 99 4.56 -48.68 16.05
C VAL A 99 5.93 -48.24 15.53
N ASP A 100 6.25 -48.55 14.26
CA ASP A 100 7.51 -48.10 13.65
C ASP A 100 7.48 -46.60 13.28
N ASP A 101 8.66 -45.98 13.18
CA ASP A 101 8.78 -44.54 12.92
C ASP A 101 8.30 -44.13 11.52
N ILE A 102 8.34 -45.01 10.52
CA ILE A 102 7.90 -44.69 9.16
C ILE A 102 6.38 -44.67 9.10
N THR A 103 5.71 -45.68 9.67
CA THR A 103 4.24 -45.74 9.77
C THR A 103 3.69 -44.59 10.60
N PHE A 104 4.33 -44.25 11.73
CA PHE A 104 3.97 -43.05 12.50
C PHE A 104 4.18 -41.77 11.68
N CYS A 105 5.31 -41.62 10.98
CA CYS A 105 5.54 -40.48 10.07
C CYS A 105 4.51 -40.40 8.93
N MET A 106 4.01 -41.52 8.41
CA MET A 106 2.96 -41.54 7.38
C MET A 106 1.60 -41.12 7.95
N LEU A 107 1.25 -41.60 9.15
CA LEU A 107 0.03 -41.21 9.87
C LEU A 107 0.00 -39.69 10.13
N LEU A 108 1.11 -39.12 10.64
CA LEU A 108 1.25 -37.68 10.83
C LEU A 108 1.14 -36.91 9.50
N GLN A 109 1.77 -37.38 8.42
CA GLN A 109 1.67 -36.75 7.09
C GLN A 109 0.23 -36.75 6.55
N ASN A 110 -0.55 -37.82 6.76
CA ASN A 110 -1.94 -37.88 6.31
C ASN A 110 -2.82 -36.89 7.08
N ALA A 111 -2.69 -36.81 8.41
CA ALA A 111 -3.44 -35.84 9.22
C ALA A 111 -3.04 -34.37 8.90
N LEU A 112 -1.75 -34.09 8.70
CA LEU A 112 -1.27 -32.78 8.26
C LEU A 112 -1.84 -32.35 6.90
N LYS A 113 -1.90 -33.29 5.93
CA LYS A 113 -2.56 -33.07 4.63
C LYS A 113 -4.05 -32.85 4.78
N GLY A 114 -4.75 -33.62 5.61
CA GLY A 114 -6.18 -33.48 5.85
C GLY A 114 -6.56 -32.07 6.35
N ILE A 115 -5.84 -31.56 7.35
CA ILE A 115 -6.01 -30.18 7.81
C ILE A 115 -5.66 -29.17 6.70
N GLN A 116 -4.57 -29.39 5.96
CA GLN A 116 -4.20 -28.50 4.86
C GLN A 116 -5.29 -28.43 3.77
N SER A 117 -5.92 -29.56 3.44
CA SER A 117 -7.05 -29.64 2.51
C SER A 117 -8.27 -28.87 3.03
N LEU A 118 -8.65 -29.04 4.30
CA LEU A 118 -9.76 -28.31 4.93
C LEU A 118 -9.56 -26.78 4.89
N LEU A 119 -8.34 -26.32 5.17
CA LEU A 119 -8.02 -24.88 5.18
C LEU A 119 -7.98 -24.28 3.76
N ASN A 120 -7.56 -25.05 2.76
CA ASN A 120 -7.55 -24.63 1.35
C ASN A 120 -8.93 -24.74 0.67
N GLY A 121 -9.77 -25.70 1.08
CA GLY A 121 -11.10 -25.97 0.52
C GLY A 121 -12.18 -24.95 0.86
N GLY A 122 -11.90 -24.06 1.82
CA GLY A 122 -12.66 -22.84 2.04
C GLY A 122 -13.72 -22.87 3.16
N LYS A 123 -13.96 -21.66 3.67
CA LYS A 123 -14.91 -21.29 4.74
C LYS A 123 -14.65 -21.78 6.17
N MET A 124 -13.75 -22.73 6.43
CA MET A 124 -13.45 -23.12 7.82
C MET A 124 -12.81 -21.95 8.60
N ARG A 125 -13.58 -21.35 9.52
CA ARG A 125 -13.18 -20.13 10.25
C ARG A 125 -12.42 -20.44 11.54
N LEU A 126 -11.13 -20.74 11.43
CA LEU A 126 -10.21 -20.92 12.57
C LEU A 126 -10.21 -19.76 13.58
N ALA A 127 -10.63 -18.55 13.21
CA ALA A 127 -10.75 -17.41 14.12
C ALA A 127 -11.99 -17.49 15.06
N GLN A 128 -12.87 -18.47 14.88
CA GLN A 128 -14.07 -18.69 15.70
C GLN A 128 -14.06 -20.04 16.45
N THR A 129 -12.98 -20.83 16.36
CA THR A 129 -12.84 -22.10 17.08
C THR A 129 -11.74 -22.01 18.14
N ASP A 130 -12.00 -22.57 19.33
CA ASP A 130 -11.05 -22.64 20.45
C ASP A 130 -9.79 -23.48 20.13
N HIS A 131 -9.77 -24.12 18.97
CA HIS A 131 -8.74 -25.05 18.53
C HIS A 131 -7.56 -24.40 17.78
N LEU A 132 -7.60 -23.10 17.46
CA LEU A 132 -6.48 -22.42 16.80
C LEU A 132 -5.18 -22.49 17.64
N GLY A 133 -5.28 -22.28 18.95
CA GLY A 133 -4.14 -22.39 19.87
C GLY A 133 -3.55 -23.82 19.91
N SER A 134 -4.42 -24.82 19.88
CA SER A 134 -4.07 -26.24 19.84
C SER A 134 -3.41 -26.62 18.50
N LEU A 135 -3.96 -26.15 17.38
CA LEU A 135 -3.40 -26.36 16.05
C LEU A 135 -2.01 -25.73 15.93
N LEU A 136 -1.83 -24.49 16.39
CA LEU A 136 -0.54 -23.81 16.36
C LEU A 136 0.50 -24.52 17.26
N ALA A 137 0.10 -25.01 18.44
CA ALA A 137 0.97 -25.80 19.31
C ALA A 137 1.42 -27.11 18.64
N VAL A 138 0.48 -27.82 18.01
CA VAL A 138 0.71 -29.08 17.32
C VAL A 138 1.57 -28.90 16.07
N LEU A 139 1.32 -27.87 15.27
CA LEU A 139 2.18 -27.52 14.13
C LEU A 139 3.59 -27.16 14.62
N LYS A 140 3.71 -26.45 15.75
CA LYS A 140 5.01 -26.17 16.39
C LYS A 140 5.71 -27.43 16.91
N LYS A 141 5.00 -28.44 17.41
CA LYS A 141 5.54 -29.78 17.75
C LYS A 141 6.03 -30.50 16.49
N CYS A 142 5.18 -30.63 15.46
CA CYS A 142 5.46 -31.39 14.25
C CYS A 142 6.59 -30.79 13.39
N MET A 143 6.77 -29.46 13.38
CA MET A 143 7.84 -28.81 12.60
C MET A 143 9.27 -29.10 13.13
N PHE A 144 9.43 -29.62 14.35
CA PHE A 144 10.72 -30.10 14.89
C PHE A 144 10.85 -31.64 14.92
N HIS A 145 9.86 -32.38 14.40
CA HIS A 145 9.81 -33.84 14.49
C HIS A 145 11.05 -34.53 13.87
N GLY A 146 11.82 -35.26 14.68
CA GLY A 146 13.04 -35.93 14.25
C GLY A 146 14.21 -35.00 13.88
N LEU A 147 14.25 -33.77 14.41
CA LEU A 147 15.40 -32.87 14.24
C LEU A 147 16.48 -33.17 15.31
N PRO A 148 17.74 -33.51 14.94
CA PRO A 148 18.77 -33.84 15.91
C PRO A 148 19.12 -32.70 16.88
N GLY A 149 19.39 -33.04 18.14
CA GLY A 149 19.80 -32.08 19.17
C GLY A 149 18.69 -31.13 19.66
N VAL A 150 17.43 -31.39 19.30
CA VAL A 150 16.27 -30.57 19.69
C VAL A 150 15.24 -31.46 20.37
N ASN A 151 15.23 -31.43 21.71
CA ASN A 151 14.17 -32.02 22.53
C ASN A 151 13.36 -30.88 23.16
N ILE A 152 12.04 -30.88 22.98
CA ILE A 152 11.16 -29.79 23.39
C ILE A 152 9.88 -30.37 23.98
N GLU A 153 9.61 -30.07 25.24
CA GLU A 153 8.27 -30.18 25.80
C GLU A 153 7.45 -28.98 25.29
N MET A 154 6.41 -29.27 24.51
CA MET A 154 5.53 -28.26 23.91
C MET A 154 4.20 -28.25 24.68
N PRO A 155 3.64 -27.09 25.07
CA PRO A 155 2.31 -27.04 25.66
C PRO A 155 1.26 -27.57 24.67
N SER A 156 0.16 -28.12 25.17
CA SER A 156 -0.95 -28.64 24.35
C SER A 156 -1.70 -27.56 23.56
N ILE A 157 -1.66 -26.31 24.05
CA ILE A 157 -2.32 -25.12 23.49
C ILE A 157 -1.34 -23.94 23.59
N LEU A 158 -1.16 -23.20 22.49
CA LEU A 158 -0.54 -21.88 22.51
C LEU A 158 -1.62 -20.81 22.74
N TYR A 159 -1.31 -19.80 23.55
CA TYR A 159 -2.20 -18.66 23.79
C TYR A 159 -1.61 -17.38 23.18
N PRO A 160 -2.44 -16.47 22.64
CA PRO A 160 -1.98 -15.21 22.09
C PRO A 160 -1.57 -14.24 23.20
N ALA A 161 -0.48 -13.51 22.99
CA ALA A 161 -0.09 -12.38 23.83
C ALA A 161 -1.11 -11.24 23.71
N LEU A 162 -1.35 -10.53 24.81
CA LEU A 162 -2.22 -9.35 24.85
C LEU A 162 -1.56 -8.18 24.11
N LEU A 163 -1.89 -8.04 22.82
CA LEU A 163 -1.46 -6.91 22.00
C LEU A 163 -2.12 -5.60 22.51
N PRO A 164 -1.37 -4.49 22.63
CA PRO A 164 -1.97 -3.16 22.73
C PRO A 164 -2.96 -2.93 21.58
N GLN A 165 -4.12 -2.33 21.88
CA GLN A 165 -5.23 -2.29 20.94
C GLN A 165 -4.85 -1.61 19.62
N TYR A 166 -5.04 -2.34 18.52
CA TYR A 166 -4.69 -1.88 17.19
C TYR A 166 -5.71 -0.88 16.64
N ASP A 167 -5.28 0.37 16.45
CA ASP A 167 -6.05 1.43 15.81
C ASP A 167 -5.87 1.36 14.28
N SER A 168 -6.98 1.27 13.54
CA SER A 168 -7.01 0.85 12.13
C SER A 168 -6.75 2.00 11.16
N ARG A 169 -5.56 2.61 11.22
CA ARG A 169 -5.18 3.73 10.35
C ARG A 169 -4.56 3.28 9.03
N ALA A 170 -4.95 3.94 7.94
CA ALA A 170 -4.19 3.94 6.69
C ALA A 170 -2.84 4.67 6.88
N PRO A 171 -1.83 4.47 6.01
CA PRO A 171 -0.57 5.19 6.10
C PRO A 171 -0.80 6.70 6.00
N VAL A 172 -0.30 7.44 7.00
CA VAL A 172 -0.21 8.90 6.97
C VAL A 172 0.97 9.26 6.07
N GLU A 173 0.76 10.15 5.09
CA GLU A 173 1.86 10.77 4.34
C GLU A 173 2.78 11.51 5.33
N GLN A 174 4.09 11.31 5.24
CA GLN A 174 5.03 11.81 6.24
C GLN A 174 5.13 13.35 6.15
N GLU A 175 4.37 14.04 7.02
CA GLU A 175 4.54 15.47 7.31
C GLU A 175 6.02 15.72 7.68
N LYS A 176 6.66 16.72 7.04
CA LYS A 176 8.09 17.04 7.24
C LYS A 176 8.34 17.46 8.68
N LEU A 177 9.44 17.00 9.27
CA LEU A 177 9.95 17.52 10.55
C LEU A 177 10.89 18.70 10.29
N GLU A 178 10.39 19.91 10.45
CA GLU A 178 11.23 21.09 10.67
C GLU A 178 11.99 20.95 12.02
N PRO A 179 13.28 21.27 12.08
CA PRO A 179 14.06 21.16 13.32
C PRO A 179 13.85 22.38 14.22
N ASN A 180 13.73 22.19 15.54
CA ASN A 180 13.78 23.33 16.46
C ASN A 180 14.47 23.04 17.79
N SER A 181 15.00 24.11 18.38
CA SER A 181 16.12 24.09 19.34
C SER A 181 15.77 23.57 20.74
N ALA A 182 16.75 22.94 21.40
CA ALA A 182 16.63 22.45 22.77
C ALA A 182 17.27 23.39 23.81
N LYS A 183 16.59 23.60 24.96
CA LYS A 183 17.16 24.05 26.25
C LYS A 183 16.22 23.66 27.43
N PRO A 184 16.68 23.60 28.71
CA PRO A 184 16.14 22.60 29.66
C PRO A 184 15.63 23.11 31.04
N ASN A 185 15.21 22.15 31.88
CA ASN A 185 14.94 22.17 33.34
C ASN A 185 13.58 22.72 33.86
N GLY A 186 13.03 22.10 34.93
CA GLY A 186 11.70 22.47 35.48
C GLY A 186 11.24 21.97 36.88
N ASN A 187 11.82 20.91 37.46
CA ASN A 187 11.70 20.52 38.91
C ASN A 187 10.30 20.18 39.57
N ARG A 188 10.22 18.95 40.11
CA ARG A 188 9.68 18.55 41.46
C ARG A 188 8.17 18.66 41.80
N ARG A 189 7.58 17.50 42.14
CA ARG A 189 7.16 17.00 43.49
C ARG A 189 6.26 15.74 43.29
N LYS A 190 6.06 14.76 44.18
CA LYS A 190 6.76 14.08 45.30
C LYS A 190 5.66 13.30 46.08
N LYS A 191 5.63 11.95 45.97
CA LYS A 191 5.24 10.99 47.05
C LYS A 191 3.74 10.94 47.54
N PRO A 192 3.31 9.92 48.35
CA PRO A 192 3.78 8.51 48.49
C PRO A 192 2.72 7.40 48.82
N LYS A 193 3.23 6.15 48.96
CA LYS A 193 2.86 5.06 49.92
C LYS A 193 1.68 4.09 49.62
N GLY A 194 1.99 2.78 49.75
CA GLY A 194 1.04 1.65 49.87
C GLY A 194 1.75 0.27 49.94
N LYS A 195 1.86 -0.35 51.13
CA LYS A 195 2.44 -1.68 51.48
C LYS A 195 1.89 -2.11 52.87
N PRO A 196 1.95 -3.38 53.39
CA PRO A 196 2.96 -4.46 53.23
C PRO A 196 2.43 -5.68 52.43
N LYS A 197 2.33 -6.99 52.80
CA LYS A 197 2.61 -7.88 53.97
C LYS A 197 2.62 -9.37 53.50
N LYS A 198 2.98 -10.40 54.30
CA LYS A 198 4.35 -10.92 54.54
C LYS A 198 4.35 -12.43 54.94
N GLY A 199 4.90 -13.33 54.11
CA GLY A 199 5.24 -14.76 54.37
C GLY A 199 6.04 -15.32 53.18
N LYS A 200 7.16 -16.08 53.26
CA LYS A 200 7.81 -16.94 54.30
C LYS A 200 6.99 -18.20 54.63
N LEU A 201 7.54 -19.43 54.75
CA LEU A 201 8.87 -19.91 55.23
C LEU A 201 9.46 -21.04 54.29
N GLU A 202 10.79 -21.24 54.13
CA GLU A 202 11.73 -22.26 54.76
C GLU A 202 11.53 -23.74 54.30
N GLU A 203 12.45 -24.73 54.34
CA GLU A 203 13.93 -24.93 54.09
C GLU A 203 14.16 -26.49 53.96
N GLU A 204 15.30 -27.23 53.84
CA GLU A 204 16.73 -27.15 54.25
C GLU A 204 17.75 -27.17 53.07
N ALA A 205 18.62 -28.20 52.92
CA ALA A 205 19.90 -28.18 52.17
C ALA A 205 20.48 -29.60 51.83
N LYS A 206 21.82 -29.69 51.70
CA LYS A 206 22.73 -30.85 51.41
C LYS A 206 22.87 -31.23 49.92
N GLU A 207 24.06 -31.19 49.27
CA GLU A 207 25.35 -31.90 49.47
C GLU A 207 25.38 -33.31 48.83
N GLN A 208 26.44 -33.82 48.18
CA GLN A 208 27.85 -33.41 48.10
C GLN A 208 28.57 -33.86 46.78
N ARG A 209 29.91 -33.66 46.73
CA ARG A 209 30.96 -33.96 45.70
C ARG A 209 30.85 -35.30 44.93
N GLY A 210 31.51 -35.53 43.78
CA GLY A 210 32.36 -34.68 42.91
C GLY A 210 33.51 -35.43 42.17
N GLY A 211 34.00 -34.90 41.04
CA GLY A 211 35.18 -35.37 40.26
C GLY A 211 34.99 -36.63 39.39
N ALA A 212 35.91 -37.04 38.50
CA ALA A 212 36.96 -36.33 37.74
C ALA A 212 37.57 -37.26 36.65
N GLU A 213 37.81 -36.75 35.43
CA GLU A 213 38.70 -37.30 34.35
C GLU A 213 38.39 -38.74 33.82
N GLY A 214 38.89 -39.21 32.67
CA GLY A 214 39.59 -38.59 31.54
C GLY A 214 40.16 -39.65 30.55
N SER A 215 40.18 -39.38 29.23
CA SER A 215 40.70 -40.27 28.15
C SER A 215 39.95 -41.62 27.94
N GLY A 216 39.98 -42.31 26.79
CA GLY A 216 40.35 -41.91 25.43
C GLY A 216 40.88 -43.05 24.54
N ARG A 217 40.60 -42.95 23.22
CA ARG A 217 41.40 -43.44 22.07
C ARG A 217 41.20 -44.87 21.47
N GLU A 218 40.76 -44.86 20.19
CA GLU A 218 41.06 -45.78 19.04
C GLU A 218 40.47 -47.22 18.91
N LYS A 219 40.62 -47.74 17.67
CA LYS A 219 40.14 -49.01 17.06
C LYS A 219 41.39 -49.92 16.73
N PRO A 220 41.44 -50.95 15.83
CA PRO A 220 40.43 -51.56 14.92
C PRO A 220 40.48 -53.09 14.61
N ALA A 221 39.47 -53.52 13.83
CA ALA A 221 39.49 -54.51 12.71
C ALA A 221 39.81 -56.02 12.91
N LEU A 222 38.99 -56.88 12.23
CA LEU A 222 39.33 -57.90 11.20
C LEU A 222 38.01 -58.57 10.68
N ARG A 223 37.80 -58.75 9.35
CA ARG A 223 37.78 -60.02 8.52
C ARG A 223 36.77 -61.10 8.97
N GLU A 224 36.07 -61.86 8.12
CA GLU A 224 36.36 -62.49 6.79
C GLU A 224 35.04 -62.62 5.93
N GLU A 225 35.03 -62.60 4.58
CA GLU A 225 34.95 -63.73 3.58
C GLU A 225 33.60 -64.54 3.54
N LEU A 226 33.02 -65.07 2.44
CA LEU A 226 33.47 -65.49 1.08
C LEU A 226 32.29 -65.61 0.02
N GLN A 227 32.61 -65.81 -1.28
CA GLN A 227 31.78 -66.30 -2.44
C GLN A 227 30.55 -65.47 -2.93
N GLN A 228 30.37 -65.11 -4.23
CA GLN A 228 30.21 -65.83 -5.54
C GLN A 228 28.82 -66.49 -5.72
N ASP A 229 28.04 -66.31 -6.82
CA ASP A 229 28.38 -66.56 -8.26
C ASP A 229 27.57 -65.71 -9.32
N GLN A 230 27.63 -66.08 -10.61
CA GLN A 230 27.14 -65.44 -11.88
C GLN A 230 25.61 -65.48 -12.15
N GLY A 231 24.99 -64.83 -13.16
CA GLY A 231 25.40 -63.84 -14.20
C GLY A 231 24.49 -63.79 -15.47
N SER A 232 24.61 -62.76 -16.34
CA SER A 232 24.00 -62.61 -17.72
C SER A 232 22.45 -62.42 -17.87
N LYS A 233 21.84 -61.90 -18.97
CA LYS A 233 22.16 -60.93 -20.09
C LYS A 233 20.89 -60.72 -21.02
N ILE A 234 20.62 -59.50 -21.54
CA ILE A 234 20.09 -59.18 -22.93
C ILE A 234 18.60 -59.62 -23.27
N SER A 235 17.74 -59.02 -24.15
CA SER A 235 17.70 -57.78 -24.98
C SER A 235 16.28 -57.33 -25.44
N ASN A 236 16.09 -56.00 -25.61
CA ASN A 236 15.38 -55.19 -26.64
C ASN A 236 14.31 -55.71 -27.66
N TRP A 237 13.38 -54.78 -28.01
CA TRP A 237 12.59 -54.56 -29.28
C TRP A 237 11.40 -55.51 -29.61
N ALA A 238 10.41 -55.20 -30.48
CA ALA A 238 9.66 -53.95 -30.86
C ALA A 238 8.47 -54.23 -31.86
N LEU A 239 7.52 -53.28 -32.00
CA LEU A 239 6.76 -52.89 -33.24
C LEU A 239 5.39 -53.55 -33.70
N SER A 240 4.31 -52.72 -33.67
CA SER A 240 3.18 -52.48 -34.65
C SER A 240 2.06 -53.48 -35.07
N ASP A 241 0.80 -52.99 -34.96
CA ASP A 241 -0.47 -53.06 -35.77
C ASP A 241 -0.72 -54.15 -36.86
N LYS A 242 -1.95 -54.68 -37.11
CA LYS A 242 -3.12 -54.01 -37.77
C LYS A 242 -4.40 -54.90 -37.89
N TYR A 243 -5.61 -54.29 -37.72
CA TYR A 243 -6.95 -54.59 -38.34
C TYR A 243 -7.57 -56.03 -38.25
N ALA A 244 -8.89 -56.31 -38.37
CA ALA A 244 -10.10 -55.54 -38.73
C ALA A 244 -11.37 -55.99 -37.93
N SER A 245 -12.54 -55.38 -38.21
CA SER A 245 -13.89 -55.65 -37.62
C SER A 245 -14.60 -56.91 -38.19
N LEU A 246 -15.76 -57.42 -37.70
CA LEU A 246 -17.13 -56.84 -37.68
C LEU A 246 -18.11 -57.92 -37.09
N VAL A 247 -18.96 -57.71 -36.06
CA VAL A 247 -20.42 -57.37 -36.12
C VAL A 247 -21.12 -57.59 -34.74
N LYS A 248 -22.14 -56.78 -34.43
CA LYS A 248 -23.23 -56.89 -33.41
C LYS A 248 -22.98 -56.51 -31.92
N GLU A 249 -23.89 -55.64 -31.47
CA GLU A 249 -24.09 -54.97 -30.17
C GLU A 249 -25.30 -55.62 -29.40
N PRO A 250 -25.73 -55.19 -28.18
CA PRO A 250 -25.43 -53.93 -27.46
C PRO A 250 -25.18 -53.95 -25.92
N LEU A 251 -24.75 -52.78 -25.42
CA LEU A 251 -24.86 -52.24 -24.05
C LEU A 251 -24.13 -52.94 -22.88
N SER A 252 -22.96 -52.40 -22.51
CA SER A 252 -22.70 -52.01 -21.10
C SER A 252 -21.62 -50.90 -20.97
N SER A 253 -21.64 -50.25 -19.80
CA SER A 253 -20.92 -49.02 -19.41
C SER A 253 -19.43 -48.93 -19.75
N HIS A 254 -18.96 -47.74 -20.15
CA HIS A 254 -17.54 -47.42 -20.30
C HIS A 254 -16.80 -47.39 -18.95
N ALA A 255 -15.62 -48.01 -18.89
CA ALA A 255 -14.67 -47.86 -17.79
C ALA A 255 -13.51 -46.94 -18.20
N PHE A 256 -13.29 -45.84 -17.48
CA PHE A 256 -12.11 -45.00 -17.64
C PHE A 256 -10.91 -45.60 -16.90
N GLY A 257 -9.85 -45.97 -17.63
CA GLY A 257 -8.66 -46.60 -17.06
C GLY A 257 -7.76 -45.61 -16.31
N TRP A 258 -7.55 -45.83 -15.01
CA TRP A 258 -6.54 -45.08 -14.25
C TRP A 258 -5.12 -45.47 -14.66
N LYS A 259 -4.29 -44.47 -15.01
CA LYS A 259 -2.84 -44.63 -15.05
C LYS A 259 -2.35 -44.92 -13.62
N ARG A 260 -1.82 -46.13 -13.41
CA ARG A 260 -1.17 -46.55 -12.16
C ARG A 260 -0.01 -45.58 -11.87
N ILE A 261 -0.12 -44.78 -10.80
CA ILE A 261 0.94 -43.85 -10.40
C ILE A 261 2.15 -44.67 -9.94
N SER A 262 3.28 -44.51 -10.63
CA SER A 262 4.51 -45.27 -10.33
C SER A 262 5.22 -44.71 -9.09
N SER A 263 5.35 -45.53 -8.05
CA SER A 263 6.18 -45.25 -6.88
C SER A 263 7.60 -45.78 -7.10
N SER A 264 8.46 -44.97 -7.73
CA SER A 264 9.89 -45.28 -7.91
C SER A 264 10.68 -44.89 -6.66
N ASP A 265 10.71 -45.79 -5.67
CA ASP A 265 11.46 -45.65 -4.40
C ASP A 265 12.58 -46.73 -4.34
N SER A 266 13.44 -46.79 -5.37
CA SER A 266 14.46 -47.84 -5.57
C SER A 266 15.91 -47.34 -5.48
N GLU A 267 16.26 -46.66 -4.38
CA GLU A 267 17.62 -46.12 -4.13
C GLU A 267 18.24 -46.59 -2.79
N TYR A 268 17.61 -47.52 -2.06
CA TYR A 268 17.99 -47.90 -0.68
C TYR A 268 18.32 -49.39 -0.54
N SER A 269 19.42 -49.83 -1.15
CA SER A 269 19.97 -51.19 -1.02
C SER A 269 21.27 -51.18 -0.19
N ASP A 270 21.15 -50.93 1.11
CA ASP A 270 22.18 -51.24 2.12
C ASP A 270 21.54 -51.32 3.51
N ALA A 271 21.77 -52.44 4.22
CA ALA A 271 20.78 -53.00 5.16
C ALA A 271 20.53 -52.23 6.48
N GLU A 272 21.42 -51.33 6.91
CA GLU A 272 21.19 -50.44 8.07
C GLU A 272 21.17 -48.95 7.69
N GLY A 273 22.17 -48.51 6.93
CA GLY A 273 22.27 -47.12 6.46
C GLY A 273 21.05 -46.68 5.66
N GLY A 274 20.51 -47.58 4.82
CA GLY A 274 19.29 -47.34 4.05
C GLY A 274 18.07 -47.09 4.94
N MET A 275 17.87 -47.88 5.99
CA MET A 275 16.69 -47.76 6.87
C MET A 275 16.75 -46.49 7.75
N GLN A 276 17.94 -46.13 8.26
CA GLN A 276 18.11 -44.87 8.97
C GLN A 276 17.92 -43.66 8.04
N SER A 277 18.44 -43.71 6.81
CA SER A 277 18.27 -42.65 5.80
C SER A 277 16.79 -42.49 5.41
N LYS A 278 16.10 -43.60 5.16
CA LYS A 278 14.65 -43.66 4.90
C LYS A 278 13.86 -43.04 6.06
N THR A 279 14.16 -43.39 7.30
CA THR A 279 13.49 -42.82 8.49
C THR A 279 13.70 -41.31 8.59
N ARG A 280 14.93 -40.81 8.39
CA ARG A 280 15.23 -39.36 8.36
C ARG A 280 14.49 -38.64 7.23
N SER A 281 14.34 -39.28 6.06
CA SER A 281 13.56 -38.77 4.93
C SER A 281 12.08 -38.65 5.26
N PHE A 282 11.46 -39.66 5.89
CA PHE A 282 10.07 -39.61 6.34
C PHE A 282 9.84 -38.56 7.45
N GLN A 283 10.77 -38.42 8.40
CA GLN A 283 10.74 -37.34 9.40
C GLN A 283 10.83 -35.95 8.75
N ALA A 284 11.69 -35.78 7.72
CA ALA A 284 11.76 -34.53 6.97
C ALA A 284 10.46 -34.23 6.19
N LYS A 285 9.77 -35.25 5.67
CA LYS A 285 8.43 -35.11 5.05
C LYS A 285 7.37 -34.69 6.08
N VAL A 286 7.42 -35.16 7.34
CA VAL A 286 6.56 -34.67 8.43
C VAL A 286 6.81 -33.19 8.70
N ARG A 287 8.06 -32.76 8.85
CA ARG A 287 8.41 -31.34 9.09
C ARG A 287 7.99 -30.43 7.92
N GLN A 288 8.14 -30.89 6.68
CA GLN A 288 7.63 -30.20 5.49
C GLN A 288 6.10 -30.08 5.53
N GLY A 289 5.37 -31.17 5.80
CA GLY A 289 3.91 -31.15 5.93
C GLY A 289 3.40 -30.22 7.04
N ALA A 290 4.14 -30.12 8.15
CA ALA A 290 3.83 -29.18 9.24
C ALA A 290 3.98 -27.72 8.79
N LEU A 291 5.03 -27.41 8.04
CA LEU A 291 5.28 -26.06 7.52
C LEU A 291 4.31 -25.69 6.37
N THR A 292 3.95 -26.61 5.49
CA THR A 292 2.95 -26.34 4.43
C THR A 292 1.53 -26.22 4.99
N CYS A 293 1.18 -27.00 6.00
CA CYS A 293 -0.08 -26.84 6.73
C CYS A 293 -0.12 -25.50 7.48
N PHE A 294 0.96 -25.13 8.18
CA PHE A 294 1.08 -23.83 8.85
C PHE A 294 1.03 -22.65 7.87
N LEU A 295 1.59 -22.78 6.66
CA LEU A 295 1.44 -21.77 5.59
C LEU A 295 -0.04 -21.59 5.18
N SER A 296 -0.82 -22.67 5.10
CA SER A 296 -2.27 -22.58 4.88
C SER A 296 -2.98 -21.94 6.09
N THR A 297 -2.58 -22.25 7.33
CA THR A 297 -3.11 -21.59 8.55
C THR A 297 -2.84 -20.08 8.55
N VAL A 298 -1.63 -19.64 8.23
CA VAL A 298 -1.23 -18.22 8.14
C VAL A 298 -2.03 -17.46 7.06
N LYS A 299 -2.52 -18.17 6.03
CA LYS A 299 -3.35 -17.61 4.95
C LYS A 299 -4.85 -17.59 5.27
N SER A 300 -5.33 -18.42 6.20
CA SER A 300 -6.76 -18.54 6.53
C SER A 300 -7.20 -17.77 7.78
N ILE A 301 -6.26 -17.24 8.58
CA ILE A 301 -6.56 -16.42 9.77
C ILE A 301 -6.33 -14.92 9.54
N GLU A 302 -7.06 -14.08 10.27
CA GLU A 302 -6.83 -12.64 10.27
C GLU A 302 -5.43 -12.31 10.82
N LYS A 303 -4.72 -11.40 10.13
CA LYS A 303 -3.38 -10.96 10.52
C LYS A 303 -3.33 -10.42 11.96
N LYS A 304 -4.37 -9.72 12.42
CA LYS A 304 -4.50 -9.23 13.81
C LYS A 304 -4.48 -10.35 14.86
N VAL A 305 -5.06 -11.52 14.54
CA VAL A 305 -5.04 -12.71 15.39
C VAL A 305 -3.68 -13.40 15.32
N LEU A 306 -3.11 -13.56 14.12
CA LEU A 306 -1.77 -14.12 13.89
C LEU A 306 -0.69 -13.42 14.73
N TYR A 307 -0.68 -12.09 14.76
CA TYR A 307 0.34 -11.32 15.48
C TYR A 307 0.29 -11.49 17.00
N GLY A 308 -0.83 -11.97 17.57
CA GLY A 308 -0.88 -12.39 18.98
C GLY A 308 0.08 -13.55 19.29
N TYR A 309 0.41 -14.39 18.29
CA TYR A 309 1.32 -15.52 18.42
C TYR A 309 2.76 -15.21 17.97
N TRP A 310 3.12 -13.93 17.76
CA TRP A 310 4.42 -13.52 17.20
C TRP A 310 5.63 -14.16 17.91
N SER A 311 5.75 -13.96 19.22
CA SER A 311 6.85 -14.48 20.05
C SER A 311 6.86 -16.01 20.21
N ALA A 312 5.79 -16.70 19.78
CA ALA A 312 5.78 -18.16 19.72
C ALA A 312 6.50 -18.71 18.47
N PHE A 313 6.70 -17.90 17.42
CA PHE A 313 7.28 -18.35 16.14
C PHE A 313 8.49 -17.53 15.67
N ILE A 314 8.64 -16.29 16.14
CA ILE A 314 9.72 -15.36 15.81
C ILE A 314 10.69 -15.23 17.00
N PRO A 315 12.02 -15.17 16.80
CA PRO A 315 12.98 -14.95 17.87
C PRO A 315 13.08 -13.47 18.28
N ASP A 316 13.12 -13.19 19.59
CA ASP A 316 13.12 -11.81 20.13
C ASP A 316 14.47 -11.36 20.73
N VAL A 317 15.38 -12.28 21.07
CA VAL A 317 16.66 -12.00 21.78
C VAL A 317 17.79 -12.90 21.26
N PRO A 318 19.02 -12.40 21.06
CA PRO A 318 20.19 -13.24 20.79
C PRO A 318 20.49 -14.19 21.95
N GLY A 319 20.44 -15.50 21.71
CA GLY A 319 20.45 -16.52 22.76
C GLY A 319 21.80 -16.69 23.49
N ILE A 320 21.99 -15.93 24.57
CA ILE A 320 23.05 -16.16 25.58
C ILE A 320 22.37 -16.28 26.95
N GLY A 321 22.40 -17.49 27.54
CA GLY A 321 21.99 -17.74 28.92
C GLY A 321 20.51 -18.05 29.19
N SER A 322 19.62 -17.95 28.21
CA SER A 322 18.21 -18.37 28.34
C SER A 322 17.97 -19.80 27.83
N PRO A 323 16.89 -20.49 28.25
CA PRO A 323 16.42 -21.70 27.57
C PRO A 323 16.23 -21.45 26.07
N GLN A 324 16.51 -22.45 25.22
CA GLN A 324 16.42 -22.30 23.76
C GLN A 324 14.96 -22.29 23.30
N THR A 325 14.34 -21.10 23.28
CA THR A 325 13.01 -20.87 22.71
C THR A 325 13.06 -21.09 21.19
N VAL A 326 12.70 -22.30 20.75
CA VAL A 326 12.72 -22.66 19.34
C VAL A 326 11.70 -21.83 18.53
N SER A 327 12.11 -21.44 17.33
CA SER A 327 11.42 -20.54 16.41
C SER A 327 11.47 -21.07 14.97
N LEU A 328 10.71 -20.50 14.04
CA LEU A 328 10.80 -20.86 12.61
C LEU A 328 12.24 -20.76 12.09
N MET A 329 12.98 -19.75 12.56
CA MET A 329 14.38 -19.52 12.21
C MET A 329 15.32 -20.65 12.69
N THR A 330 14.94 -21.39 13.74
CA THR A 330 15.69 -22.55 14.22
C THR A 330 15.72 -23.67 13.17
N ILE A 331 14.56 -23.94 12.54
CA ILE A 331 14.46 -24.90 11.43
C ILE A 331 15.17 -24.34 10.20
N ALA A 332 14.90 -23.08 9.88
CA ALA A 332 15.40 -22.43 8.68
C ALA A 332 16.94 -22.30 8.64
N LEU A 333 17.62 -22.37 9.80
CA LEU A 333 19.08 -22.47 9.91
C LEU A 333 19.63 -23.89 10.12
N LYS A 334 18.91 -24.79 10.82
CA LYS A 334 19.46 -26.07 11.29
C LYS A 334 18.91 -27.34 10.61
N ASP A 335 17.83 -27.27 9.82
CA ASP A 335 17.30 -28.48 9.17
C ASP A 335 18.24 -28.96 8.05
N PRO A 336 18.62 -30.25 8.01
CA PRO A 336 19.49 -30.77 6.96
C PRO A 336 18.85 -30.70 5.56
N SER A 337 17.52 -30.76 5.44
CA SER A 337 16.81 -30.74 4.16
C SER A 337 16.59 -29.31 3.64
N PRO A 338 17.15 -28.93 2.47
CA PRO A 338 16.90 -27.61 1.87
C PRO A 338 15.42 -27.34 1.62
N LYS A 339 14.64 -28.38 1.27
CA LYS A 339 13.18 -28.26 1.07
C LYS A 339 12.46 -27.87 2.36
N THR A 340 12.87 -28.42 3.51
CA THR A 340 12.28 -28.03 4.81
C THR A 340 12.67 -26.59 5.19
N ARG A 341 13.92 -26.19 4.96
CA ARG A 341 14.36 -24.79 5.15
C ARG A 341 13.57 -23.82 4.27
N ALA A 342 13.38 -24.14 2.99
CA ALA A 342 12.57 -23.35 2.06
C ALA A 342 11.12 -23.18 2.53
N CYS A 343 10.46 -24.24 3.03
CA CYS A 343 9.12 -24.13 3.59
C CYS A 343 9.07 -23.23 4.84
N ALA A 344 10.10 -23.23 5.69
CA ALA A 344 10.17 -22.33 6.85
C ALA A 344 10.30 -20.85 6.43
N PHE A 345 11.08 -20.55 5.40
CA PHE A 345 11.16 -19.20 4.82
C PHE A 345 9.86 -18.78 4.12
N GLN A 346 9.10 -19.69 3.50
CA GLN A 346 7.79 -19.39 2.94
C GLN A 346 6.76 -19.02 4.02
N VAL A 347 6.71 -19.77 5.13
CA VAL A 347 5.88 -19.43 6.29
C VAL A 347 6.26 -18.06 6.85
N LEU A 348 7.55 -17.81 7.10
CA LEU A 348 8.04 -16.53 7.62
C LEU A 348 7.71 -15.36 6.68
N SER A 349 7.87 -15.55 5.36
CA SER A 349 7.52 -14.55 4.35
C SER A 349 6.02 -14.21 4.35
N ALA A 350 5.15 -15.21 4.56
CA ALA A 350 3.70 -15.02 4.64
C ALA A 350 3.24 -14.43 5.99
N ILE A 351 4.02 -14.57 7.07
CA ILE A 351 3.80 -13.84 8.33
C ILE A 351 4.16 -12.36 8.16
N LEU A 352 5.27 -12.06 7.47
CA LEU A 352 5.76 -10.70 7.22
C LEU A 352 4.96 -9.94 6.15
N GLU A 353 4.36 -10.63 5.19
CA GLU A 353 3.52 -10.05 4.14
C GLU A 353 2.31 -9.32 4.75
N GLY A 354 2.19 -8.00 4.50
CA GLY A 354 1.13 -7.16 5.09
C GLY A 354 1.34 -6.82 6.58
N SER A 355 2.53 -7.03 7.12
CA SER A 355 2.85 -6.69 8.53
C SER A 355 3.21 -5.21 8.77
N LYS A 356 3.26 -4.36 7.73
CA LYS A 356 3.66 -2.95 7.82
C LYS A 356 2.92 -2.16 8.91
N GLN A 357 1.61 -2.39 9.09
CA GLN A 357 0.88 -1.82 10.23
C GLN A 357 1.47 -2.34 11.54
N PHE A 358 1.44 -3.66 11.78
CA PHE A 358 1.96 -4.29 13.00
C PHE A 358 3.38 -3.86 13.37
N LEU A 359 4.31 -3.88 12.41
CA LEU A 359 5.72 -3.54 12.64
C LEU A 359 5.97 -2.02 12.77
N SER A 360 5.06 -1.16 12.33
CA SER A 360 5.24 0.31 12.38
C SER A 360 5.46 0.86 13.79
N ILE A 361 5.03 0.13 14.83
CA ILE A 361 5.22 0.48 16.25
C ILE A 361 6.65 0.27 16.74
N ALA A 362 7.50 -0.44 15.98
CA ALA A 362 8.86 -0.76 16.37
C ALA A 362 9.68 0.52 16.58
N GLU A 363 10.38 0.59 17.71
CA GLU A 363 11.21 1.74 18.08
C GLU A 363 12.41 1.24 18.89
N ASP A 364 13.58 1.83 18.64
CA ASP A 364 14.78 1.49 19.37
C ASP A 364 14.77 2.00 20.82
N ALA A 365 15.49 1.32 21.72
CA ALA A 365 15.57 1.75 23.11
C ALA A 365 16.46 2.99 23.25
N ASN A 366 15.83 4.15 23.48
CA ASN A 366 16.50 5.45 23.64
C ASN A 366 17.21 5.64 25.00
N ASP A 367 16.99 4.77 25.99
CA ASP A 367 17.53 4.95 27.35
C ASP A 367 17.75 3.62 28.08
N HIS A 368 18.89 3.47 28.76
CA HIS A 368 19.33 2.21 29.41
C HIS A 368 18.74 2.03 30.83
N LYS A 369 17.60 2.67 31.14
CA LYS A 369 17.11 2.88 32.52
C LYS A 369 15.62 2.57 32.71
N ARG A 370 15.12 1.49 32.10
CA ARG A 370 13.73 1.00 32.30
C ARG A 370 13.74 -0.44 32.80
N ALA A 371 12.97 -0.70 33.87
CA ALA A 371 12.87 -2.02 34.50
C ALA A 371 11.90 -3.00 33.78
N PHE A 372 11.39 -2.61 32.61
CA PHE A 372 10.49 -3.40 31.77
C PHE A 372 10.72 -3.01 30.31
N THR A 373 10.74 -3.99 29.41
CA THR A 373 10.93 -3.79 27.96
C THR A 373 9.59 -3.45 27.30
N PRO A 374 9.42 -2.24 26.73
CA PRO A 374 8.19 -1.90 26.00
C PRO A 374 7.96 -2.81 24.79
N PHE A 375 6.70 -3.06 24.43
CA PHE A 375 6.35 -3.92 23.29
C PHE A 375 7.00 -3.46 21.97
N SER A 376 7.09 -2.14 21.74
CA SER A 376 7.82 -1.54 20.59
C SER A 376 9.30 -1.93 20.54
N VAL A 377 9.98 -2.00 21.69
CA VAL A 377 11.38 -2.40 21.82
C VAL A 377 11.54 -3.92 21.66
N SER A 378 10.53 -4.70 22.05
CA SER A 378 10.48 -6.15 21.79
C SER A 378 10.44 -6.40 20.28
N ILE A 379 9.48 -5.81 19.56
CA ILE A 379 9.36 -5.95 18.10
C ILE A 379 10.58 -5.41 17.35
N ALA A 380 11.18 -4.29 17.79
CA ALA A 380 12.45 -3.82 17.26
C ALA A 380 13.61 -4.81 17.46
N SER A 381 13.58 -5.61 18.54
CA SER A 381 14.55 -6.67 18.79
C SER A 381 14.30 -7.90 17.92
N SER A 382 13.03 -8.30 17.73
CA SER A 382 12.66 -9.34 16.77
C SER A 382 13.12 -9.01 15.35
N ILE A 383 12.91 -7.75 14.91
CA ILE A 383 13.33 -7.27 13.58
C ILE A 383 14.86 -7.39 13.41
N ARG A 384 15.64 -6.95 14.39
CA ARG A 384 17.11 -7.07 14.36
C ARG A 384 17.57 -8.53 14.30
N GLU A 385 16.94 -9.41 15.07
CA GLU A 385 17.32 -10.83 15.12
C GLU A 385 16.90 -11.58 13.85
N LEU A 386 15.75 -11.23 13.26
CA LEU A 386 15.35 -11.68 11.92
C LEU A 386 16.36 -11.25 10.86
N HIS A 387 16.79 -9.98 10.83
CA HIS A 387 17.87 -9.53 9.92
C HIS A 387 19.16 -10.34 10.13
N ARG A 388 19.61 -10.50 11.38
CA ARG A 388 20.82 -11.24 11.72
C ARG A 388 20.76 -12.68 11.20
N CYS A 389 19.64 -13.36 11.42
CA CYS A 389 19.49 -14.76 11.08
C CYS A 389 19.22 -15.00 9.58
N LEU A 390 18.46 -14.13 8.91
CA LEU A 390 18.25 -14.21 7.46
C LEU A 390 19.57 -14.00 6.68
N LEU A 391 20.43 -13.10 7.15
CA LEU A 391 21.76 -12.89 6.57
C LEU A 391 22.69 -14.09 6.81
N LEU A 392 22.65 -14.72 7.99
CA LEU A 392 23.36 -15.98 8.23
C LEU A 392 22.84 -17.12 7.34
N ALA A 393 21.53 -17.21 7.12
CA ALA A 393 20.95 -18.20 6.21
C ALA A 393 21.38 -17.97 4.76
N LEU A 394 21.42 -16.71 4.30
CA LEU A 394 21.83 -16.33 2.94
C LEU A 394 23.24 -16.84 2.62
N VAL A 395 24.19 -16.64 3.54
CA VAL A 395 25.60 -17.05 3.38
C VAL A 395 25.80 -18.57 3.55
N ALA A 396 24.97 -19.24 4.34
CA ALA A 396 25.10 -20.68 4.62
C ALA A 396 24.35 -21.60 3.63
N GLU A 397 23.44 -21.07 2.81
CA GLU A 397 22.61 -21.86 1.90
C GLU A 397 23.25 -22.06 0.52
N SER A 398 23.20 -23.30 0.02
CA SER A 398 23.73 -23.71 -1.30
C SER A 398 22.65 -24.03 -2.34
N SER A 399 21.39 -24.22 -1.90
CA SER A 399 20.26 -24.48 -2.78
C SER A 399 19.69 -23.19 -3.39
N SER A 400 19.77 -23.02 -4.72
CA SER A 400 19.18 -21.87 -5.45
C SER A 400 17.70 -21.64 -5.13
N GLN A 401 16.92 -22.71 -4.98
CA GLN A 401 15.50 -22.65 -4.63
C GLN A 401 15.29 -22.06 -3.23
N THR A 402 16.19 -22.37 -2.28
CA THR A 402 16.10 -21.91 -0.89
C THR A 402 16.69 -20.51 -0.72
N LEU A 403 17.80 -20.20 -1.41
CA LEU A 403 18.31 -18.83 -1.58
C LEU A 403 17.22 -17.89 -2.09
N THR A 404 16.47 -18.30 -3.11
CA THR A 404 15.31 -17.58 -3.64
C THR A 404 14.25 -17.29 -2.55
N GLN A 405 14.01 -18.21 -1.60
CA GLN A 405 13.07 -17.94 -0.49
C GLN A 405 13.68 -17.01 0.57
N ILE A 406 14.96 -17.16 0.91
CA ILE A 406 15.66 -16.31 1.90
C ILE A 406 15.66 -14.85 1.43
N ILE A 407 16.00 -14.61 0.16
CA ILE A 407 16.06 -13.29 -0.44
C ILE A 407 14.66 -12.65 -0.51
N LYS A 408 13.62 -13.42 -0.87
CA LYS A 408 12.22 -12.95 -0.82
C LYS A 408 11.75 -12.66 0.61
N CYS A 409 12.20 -13.43 1.59
CA CYS A 409 11.90 -13.19 2.99
C CYS A 409 12.53 -11.89 3.51
N LEU A 410 13.77 -11.59 3.12
CA LEU A 410 14.42 -10.30 3.36
C LEU A 410 13.66 -9.13 2.69
N ALA A 411 13.23 -9.30 1.43
CA ALA A 411 12.46 -8.28 0.71
C ALA A 411 11.11 -7.98 1.37
N ASN A 412 10.40 -9.02 1.84
CA ASN A 412 9.17 -8.87 2.62
C ASN A 412 9.43 -8.20 3.99
N LEU A 413 10.52 -8.53 4.69
CA LEU A 413 10.89 -7.86 5.94
C LEU A 413 11.12 -6.35 5.70
N ILE A 414 11.92 -6.01 4.68
CA ILE A 414 12.29 -4.63 4.36
C ILE A 414 11.08 -3.79 3.95
N SER A 415 10.18 -4.34 3.14
CA SER A 415 8.95 -3.64 2.71
C SER A 415 7.99 -3.28 3.84
N ASN A 416 8.14 -3.86 5.04
CA ASN A 416 7.22 -3.71 6.17
C ASN A 416 7.84 -3.05 7.43
N VAL A 417 9.16 -2.85 7.50
CA VAL A 417 9.85 -2.36 8.71
C VAL A 417 10.04 -0.83 8.73
N PRO A 418 9.77 -0.12 9.85
CA PRO A 418 9.94 1.33 9.98
C PRO A 418 11.40 1.73 10.28
N TYR A 419 12.31 1.54 9.33
CA TYR A 419 13.75 1.88 9.50
C TYR A 419 14.01 3.31 10.01
N SER A 420 13.14 4.28 9.73
CA SER A 420 13.24 5.65 10.28
C SER A 420 13.17 5.73 11.82
N ARG A 421 12.66 4.69 12.50
CA ARG A 421 12.55 4.56 13.97
C ARG A 421 13.57 3.60 14.60
N LEU A 422 14.47 3.04 13.79
CA LEU A 422 15.45 2.02 14.20
C LEU A 422 16.87 2.55 14.02
N LYS A 423 17.84 1.96 14.73
CA LYS A 423 19.26 2.28 14.53
C LYS A 423 19.71 1.90 13.09
N PRO A 424 20.42 2.80 12.38
CA PRO A 424 20.87 2.56 11.01
C PRO A 424 21.93 1.45 10.94
N GLY A 425 22.12 0.92 9.74
CA GLY A 425 23.09 -0.12 9.41
C GLY A 425 22.47 -1.50 9.16
N LEU A 426 21.15 -1.64 9.32
CA LEU A 426 20.44 -2.88 9.00
C LEU A 426 20.40 -3.11 7.49
N LEU A 427 20.03 -2.08 6.71
CA LEU A 427 19.99 -2.15 5.25
C LEU A 427 21.40 -2.26 4.66
N SER A 428 22.36 -1.54 5.24
CA SER A 428 23.78 -1.54 4.85
C SER A 428 24.43 -2.93 4.88
N ARG A 429 23.99 -3.81 5.79
CA ARG A 429 24.46 -5.21 5.86
C ARG A 429 23.87 -6.05 4.73
N VAL A 430 22.57 -5.90 4.47
CA VAL A 430 21.88 -6.61 3.36
C VAL A 430 22.45 -6.17 2.01
N TRP A 431 22.60 -4.85 1.80
CA TRP A 431 23.15 -4.22 0.59
C TRP A 431 24.53 -4.75 0.20
N ASN A 432 25.38 -5.03 1.18
CA ASN A 432 26.72 -5.55 0.90
C ASN A 432 26.74 -7.08 0.72
N GLN A 433 25.92 -7.83 1.45
CA GLN A 433 25.88 -9.29 1.31
C GLN A 433 25.14 -9.78 0.05
N ILE A 434 24.21 -9.01 -0.52
CA ILE A 434 23.46 -9.44 -1.71
C ILE A 434 24.28 -9.35 -3.01
N LYS A 435 25.35 -8.56 -3.05
CA LYS A 435 26.14 -8.27 -4.27
C LYS A 435 26.57 -9.51 -5.08
N PRO A 436 27.07 -10.61 -4.49
CA PRO A 436 27.46 -11.81 -5.26
C PRO A 436 26.30 -12.50 -5.99
N TYR A 437 25.09 -12.42 -5.45
CA TYR A 437 23.92 -13.15 -5.94
C TYR A 437 23.29 -12.51 -7.20
N ILE A 438 23.66 -11.27 -7.52
CA ILE A 438 23.24 -10.53 -8.72
C ILE A 438 23.70 -11.22 -10.01
N LYS A 439 24.93 -11.76 -10.03
CA LYS A 439 25.52 -12.52 -11.13
C LYS A 439 25.44 -14.06 -10.91
N HIS A 440 24.50 -14.53 -10.07
CA HIS A 440 24.33 -15.96 -9.79
C HIS A 440 23.84 -16.76 -11.02
N LYS A 441 24.18 -18.04 -11.12
CA LYS A 441 23.83 -18.90 -12.27
C LYS A 441 22.32 -19.11 -12.45
N ASP A 442 21.58 -19.22 -11.35
CA ASP A 442 20.11 -19.36 -11.36
C ASP A 442 19.41 -17.99 -11.49
N VAL A 443 18.64 -17.80 -12.57
CA VAL A 443 17.89 -16.59 -12.89
C VAL A 443 16.95 -16.17 -11.75
N ASN A 444 16.33 -17.10 -11.03
CA ASN A 444 15.39 -16.78 -9.94
C ASN A 444 16.11 -16.10 -8.76
N VAL A 445 17.35 -16.49 -8.51
CA VAL A 445 18.22 -15.87 -7.48
C VAL A 445 18.63 -14.47 -7.93
N ARG A 446 18.98 -14.28 -9.22
CA ARG A 446 19.31 -12.96 -9.78
C ARG A 446 18.12 -11.98 -9.67
N VAL A 447 16.95 -12.39 -10.16
CA VAL A 447 15.71 -11.61 -10.09
C VAL A 447 15.40 -11.26 -8.64
N SER A 448 15.37 -12.24 -7.73
CA SER A 448 15.08 -11.98 -6.32
C SER A 448 16.11 -11.02 -5.68
N SER A 449 17.38 -11.06 -6.11
CA SER A 449 18.43 -10.16 -5.63
C SER A 449 18.17 -8.71 -6.09
N LEU A 450 17.68 -8.51 -7.30
CA LEU A 450 17.23 -7.20 -7.79
C LEU A 450 15.96 -6.75 -7.07
N THR A 451 14.97 -7.62 -6.84
CA THR A 451 13.78 -7.33 -6.02
C THR A 451 14.17 -6.85 -4.62
N LEU A 452 15.15 -7.50 -3.99
CA LEU A 452 15.67 -7.12 -2.68
C LEU A 452 16.36 -5.74 -2.70
N LEU A 453 17.10 -5.41 -3.76
CA LEU A 453 17.67 -4.07 -3.94
C LEU A 453 16.58 -3.02 -4.17
N GLY A 454 15.54 -3.32 -4.96
CA GLY A 454 14.35 -2.48 -5.12
C GLY A 454 13.59 -2.27 -3.80
N SER A 455 13.47 -3.30 -2.96
CA SER A 455 12.92 -3.19 -1.60
C SER A 455 13.76 -2.28 -0.70
N ILE A 456 15.10 -2.37 -0.76
CA ILE A 456 15.99 -1.47 -0.01
C ILE A 456 15.82 -0.02 -0.49
N VAL A 457 15.80 0.21 -1.81
CA VAL A 457 15.62 1.54 -2.41
C VAL A 457 14.29 2.16 -1.96
N SER A 458 13.18 1.42 -2.07
CA SER A 458 11.83 1.91 -1.75
C SER A 458 11.47 1.98 -0.26
N ALA A 459 12.36 1.55 0.65
CA ALA A 459 12.10 1.47 2.09
C ALA A 459 12.02 2.85 2.78
N GLN A 460 10.84 3.49 2.74
CA GLN A 460 10.60 4.88 3.19
C GLN A 460 11.50 5.89 2.45
N ALA A 461 11.58 5.77 1.12
CA ALA A 461 12.35 6.71 0.31
C ALA A 461 11.80 8.15 0.43
N PRO A 462 12.67 9.18 0.56
CA PRO A 462 14.12 9.09 0.68
C PRO A 462 14.59 8.76 2.12
N LEU A 463 15.31 7.66 2.30
CA LEU A 463 15.89 7.27 3.59
C LEU A 463 17.39 7.63 3.64
N PRO A 464 17.91 8.34 4.67
CA PRO A 464 19.31 8.78 4.72
C PRO A 464 20.35 7.65 4.63
N GLU A 465 20.09 6.48 5.23
CA GLU A 465 20.97 5.31 5.09
C GLU A 465 21.08 4.87 3.62
N VAL A 466 19.96 4.82 2.89
CA VAL A 466 19.94 4.39 1.49
C VAL A 466 20.57 5.43 0.56
N HIS A 467 20.37 6.73 0.84
CA HIS A 467 21.03 7.80 0.10
C HIS A 467 22.57 7.68 0.18
N LEU A 468 23.12 7.39 1.37
CA LEU A 468 24.55 7.13 1.55
C LEU A 468 25.00 5.83 0.85
N LEU A 469 24.20 4.76 0.87
CA LEU A 469 24.50 3.50 0.17
C LEU A 469 24.53 3.66 -1.36
N LEU A 470 23.72 4.55 -1.91
CA LEU A 470 23.73 4.91 -3.34
C LEU A 470 24.93 5.78 -3.73
N GLN A 471 25.44 6.60 -2.81
CA GLN A 471 26.65 7.41 -3.02
C GLN A 471 27.97 6.62 -2.88
N GLN A 472 27.93 5.35 -2.49
CA GLN A 472 29.16 4.54 -2.38
C GLN A 472 29.75 4.25 -3.78
N PRO A 473 31.06 4.53 -4.00
CA PRO A 473 31.73 4.12 -5.22
C PRO A 473 31.69 2.60 -5.36
N GLY A 474 31.63 2.13 -6.61
CA GLY A 474 31.41 0.73 -6.94
C GLY A 474 32.61 -0.17 -6.62
N SER A 475 32.78 -0.56 -5.35
CA SER A 475 33.77 -1.54 -4.88
C SER A 475 33.45 -2.99 -5.32
N LEU A 476 33.10 -3.16 -6.59
CA LEU A 476 33.29 -4.41 -7.33
C LEU A 476 34.79 -4.53 -7.63
N GLY A 477 35.32 -5.76 -7.65
CA GLY A 477 36.70 -6.04 -8.08
C GLY A 477 36.88 -5.91 -9.60
N MET A 478 36.40 -4.83 -10.20
CA MET A 478 36.52 -4.52 -11.63
C MET A 478 37.63 -3.48 -11.84
N SER A 479 38.84 -3.85 -11.43
CA SER A 479 40.08 -3.19 -11.86
C SER A 479 40.56 -3.82 -13.17
N ASP A 480 39.75 -3.70 -14.21
CA ASP A 480 40.16 -3.74 -15.61
C ASP A 480 39.21 -2.83 -16.39
N GLY A 481 39.75 -2.11 -17.38
CA GLY A 481 39.22 -0.78 -17.74
C GLY A 481 38.05 -0.76 -18.72
N THR A 482 36.93 -0.15 -18.31
CA THR A 482 35.81 0.21 -19.21
C THR A 482 35.35 1.65 -19.01
N SER A 483 36.08 2.62 -19.55
CA SER A 483 35.66 4.04 -19.68
C SER A 483 34.98 4.30 -21.03
N ILE A 484 33.95 3.50 -21.34
CA ILE A 484 33.15 3.54 -22.57
C ILE A 484 31.71 3.16 -22.14
N LEU A 485 30.62 3.79 -22.57
CA LEU A 485 30.39 4.64 -23.75
C LEU A 485 29.75 6.00 -23.42
N LEU A 486 30.26 7.05 -24.06
CA LEU A 486 29.38 8.11 -24.56
C LEU A 486 28.61 7.53 -25.76
N LEU A 487 27.28 7.59 -25.73
CA LEU A 487 26.45 7.21 -26.88
C LEU A 487 26.57 8.27 -27.97
N HIS A 488 27.48 8.02 -28.92
CA HIS A 488 27.77 8.91 -30.03
C HIS A 488 26.53 9.13 -30.91
N SER A 489 25.94 10.32 -30.82
CA SER A 489 24.98 10.80 -31.80
C SER A 489 25.71 11.06 -33.13
N SER A 490 25.27 10.40 -34.21
CA SER A 490 25.86 10.52 -35.54
C SER A 490 25.35 11.75 -36.28
N ALA A 491 26.15 12.83 -36.31
CA ALA A 491 25.86 14.04 -37.08
C ALA A 491 27.10 14.58 -37.82
N SER A 492 27.05 14.48 -39.16
CA SER A 492 27.79 15.24 -40.19
C SER A 492 29.21 15.75 -39.89
N GLU A 493 30.19 15.26 -40.66
CA GLU A 493 31.51 15.90 -40.80
C GLU A 493 31.41 17.30 -41.44
N GLY A 494 32.40 18.18 -41.18
CA GLY A 494 32.82 19.14 -42.20
C GLY A 494 33.07 20.61 -41.82
N ARG A 495 34.10 20.91 -41.01
CA ARG A 495 35.20 21.85 -41.34
C ARG A 495 36.17 22.05 -40.17
N ARG A 496 37.42 22.42 -40.46
CA ARG A 496 38.47 22.78 -39.49
C ARG A 496 38.85 24.25 -39.66
N GLU A 497 38.89 25.00 -38.56
CA GLU A 497 39.75 26.18 -38.39
C GLU A 497 40.36 26.15 -36.97
N PRO A 498 41.65 26.52 -36.78
CA PRO A 498 42.30 26.47 -35.48
C PRO A 498 42.29 27.84 -34.75
N PRO A 499 41.92 27.90 -33.45
CA PRO A 499 42.13 29.11 -32.66
C PRO A 499 43.59 29.25 -32.19
N LEU A 500 44.06 30.50 -32.10
CA LEU A 500 45.39 30.85 -31.58
C LEU A 500 45.43 30.86 -30.03
N VAL A 501 46.62 30.70 -29.47
CA VAL A 501 46.84 30.57 -28.01
C VAL A 501 46.95 31.94 -27.32
N SER A 502 46.06 32.19 -26.36
CA SER A 502 46.28 33.04 -25.17
C SER A 502 45.13 32.79 -24.18
N GLY A 503 45.30 32.72 -22.86
CA GLY A 503 46.50 32.90 -22.05
C GLY A 503 46.17 33.52 -20.68
N GLY A 504 45.74 32.74 -19.68
CA GLY A 504 45.42 33.29 -18.36
C GLY A 504 44.87 32.31 -17.31
N SER A 505 45.69 32.05 -16.28
CA SER A 505 45.39 31.65 -14.87
C SER A 505 44.38 30.50 -14.54
N PRO A 506 44.77 29.50 -13.72
CA PRO A 506 43.91 28.36 -13.38
C PRO A 506 43.07 28.56 -12.10
N LEU A 507 41.84 29.04 -12.21
CA LEU A 507 40.84 29.01 -11.11
C LEU A 507 39.43 28.67 -11.60
N ALA A 508 39.25 27.42 -12.05
CA ALA A 508 37.94 26.77 -12.11
C ALA A 508 38.06 25.39 -11.45
N LEU A 509 37.36 25.19 -10.33
CA LEU A 509 37.20 23.86 -9.74
C LEU A 509 36.15 23.12 -10.59
N GLU A 510 36.61 22.41 -11.62
CA GLU A 510 35.73 21.55 -12.40
C GLU A 510 35.02 20.57 -11.48
N LYS A 511 33.69 20.68 -11.40
CA LYS A 511 32.86 19.62 -10.83
C LYS A 511 32.90 18.44 -11.81
N THR A 512 33.90 17.58 -11.66
CA THR A 512 33.93 16.26 -12.30
C THR A 512 32.54 15.62 -12.15
N PRO A 513 31.90 15.15 -13.23
CA PRO A 513 30.57 14.55 -13.13
C PRO A 513 30.65 13.39 -12.13
N ALA A 514 29.91 13.49 -11.03
CA ALA A 514 29.91 12.47 -10.00
C ALA A 514 29.55 11.12 -10.64
N GLU A 515 30.32 10.07 -10.39
CA GLU A 515 30.10 8.79 -11.06
C GLU A 515 28.68 8.26 -10.81
N PRO A 516 27.98 7.71 -11.83
CA PRO A 516 26.66 7.14 -11.65
C PRO A 516 26.70 6.03 -10.59
N CYS A 517 25.76 6.05 -9.65
CA CYS A 517 25.72 5.05 -8.58
C CYS A 517 25.74 3.64 -9.19
N TRP A 518 26.54 2.73 -8.61
CA TRP A 518 26.83 1.43 -9.22
C TRP A 518 25.57 0.61 -9.55
N LEU A 519 24.48 0.80 -8.78
CA LEU A 519 23.20 0.14 -9.02
C LEU A 519 22.47 0.69 -10.27
N LEU A 520 22.57 2.00 -10.56
CA LEU A 520 22.02 2.58 -11.79
C LEU A 520 22.79 2.04 -13.01
N ARG A 521 24.13 2.08 -12.99
CA ARG A 521 24.97 1.45 -14.04
C ARG A 521 24.61 -0.02 -14.25
N LEU A 522 24.50 -0.80 -13.17
CA LEU A 522 24.14 -2.21 -13.21
C LEU A 522 22.76 -2.43 -13.84
N CYS A 523 21.73 -1.68 -13.42
CA CYS A 523 20.38 -1.90 -13.92
C CYS A 523 20.19 -1.41 -15.36
N ILE A 524 20.91 -0.37 -15.81
CA ILE A 524 20.99 0.01 -17.22
C ILE A 524 21.64 -1.12 -18.04
N SER A 525 22.80 -1.62 -17.59
CA SER A 525 23.50 -2.75 -18.22
C SER A 525 22.60 -3.98 -18.36
N LEU A 526 21.95 -4.41 -17.27
CA LEU A 526 21.06 -5.58 -17.26
C LEU A 526 19.76 -5.37 -18.06
N ALA A 527 19.36 -4.13 -18.37
CA ALA A 527 18.12 -3.84 -19.10
C ALA A 527 18.33 -3.73 -20.62
N VAL A 528 19.41 -3.07 -21.09
CA VAL A 528 19.56 -2.70 -22.51
C VAL A 528 20.93 -2.97 -23.14
N LEU A 529 21.93 -3.46 -22.40
CA LEU A 529 23.22 -3.82 -23.01
C LEU A 529 23.26 -5.31 -23.39
N PRO A 530 23.94 -5.67 -24.49
CA PRO A 530 24.31 -7.05 -24.78
C PRO A 530 25.08 -7.70 -23.64
N ARG A 531 25.04 -9.03 -23.58
CA ARG A 531 25.87 -9.81 -22.66
C ARG A 531 27.35 -9.75 -23.07
N GLU A 532 28.22 -9.49 -22.09
CA GLU A 532 29.66 -9.71 -22.21
C GLU A 532 29.95 -11.22 -22.15
N ASP A 533 29.79 -11.89 -23.29
CA ASP A 533 30.07 -13.31 -23.43
C ASP A 533 31.58 -13.59 -23.26
N SER A 534 31.94 -14.00 -22.05
CA SER A 534 33.31 -14.37 -21.66
C SER A 534 33.70 -15.76 -22.19
N TYR A 535 33.66 -15.94 -23.52
CA TYR A 535 34.14 -17.16 -24.17
C TYR A 535 35.63 -17.07 -24.50
N SER A 536 36.40 -17.96 -23.87
CA SER A 536 37.68 -18.40 -24.43
C SER A 536 37.40 -19.28 -25.64
N ASP A 537 38.18 -19.15 -26.72
CA ASP A 537 38.03 -19.93 -27.93
C ASP A 537 38.31 -21.43 -27.71
N SER A 538 37.26 -22.25 -27.57
CA SER A 538 37.20 -23.66 -28.03
C SER A 538 35.83 -24.29 -27.76
N ASP A 539 34.95 -24.33 -28.77
CA ASP A 539 34.30 -25.57 -29.28
C ASP A 539 33.05 -25.26 -30.12
N THR A 540 33.17 -25.42 -31.44
CA THR A 540 32.06 -25.21 -32.39
C THR A 540 31.13 -26.43 -32.45
N SER A 541 30.07 -26.45 -31.65
CA SER A 541 28.89 -27.29 -31.92
C SER A 541 27.60 -26.71 -31.33
N CYS A 542 26.44 -27.15 -31.87
CA CYS A 542 25.08 -26.80 -31.45
C CYS A 542 24.66 -25.32 -31.62
N LEU A 543 24.08 -24.99 -32.78
CA LEU A 543 23.21 -23.81 -32.91
C LEU A 543 21.96 -23.98 -32.02
N SER A 544 22.02 -23.40 -30.84
CA SER A 544 20.84 -22.92 -30.11
C SER A 544 20.87 -21.40 -30.10
N THR A 545 19.73 -20.73 -30.05
CA THR A 545 19.62 -19.26 -30.10
C THR A 545 20.14 -18.64 -28.80
N VAL A 546 21.44 -18.37 -28.76
CA VAL A 546 22.07 -17.55 -27.71
C VAL A 546 21.44 -16.17 -27.75
N SER A 547 20.67 -15.83 -26.71
CA SER A 547 20.07 -14.50 -26.57
C SER A 547 21.17 -13.48 -26.31
N THR A 548 21.31 -12.51 -27.22
CA THR A 548 22.24 -11.37 -27.12
C THR A 548 22.07 -10.59 -25.83
N TYR A 549 20.85 -10.55 -25.28
CA TYR A 549 20.49 -9.85 -24.06
C TYR A 549 20.24 -10.80 -22.89
N GLU A 550 20.20 -10.23 -21.68
CA GLU A 550 19.78 -10.96 -20.48
C GLU A 550 18.34 -11.49 -20.58
N PRO A 551 17.98 -12.58 -19.86
CA PRO A 551 16.62 -13.11 -19.88
C PRO A 551 15.60 -12.04 -19.45
N SER A 552 14.46 -11.96 -20.15
CA SER A 552 13.41 -10.95 -19.89
C SER A 552 13.08 -10.76 -18.39
N PRO A 553 12.94 -11.81 -17.54
CA PRO A 553 12.75 -11.62 -16.09
C PRO A 553 13.81 -10.78 -15.38
N VAL A 554 15.09 -10.84 -15.80
CA VAL A 554 16.18 -10.01 -15.26
C VAL A 554 16.08 -8.58 -15.77
N ARG A 555 15.80 -8.40 -17.07
CA ARG A 555 15.61 -7.08 -17.70
C ARG A 555 14.44 -6.31 -17.07
N LEU A 556 13.30 -7.00 -16.88
CA LEU A 556 12.09 -6.47 -16.24
C LEU A 556 12.32 -6.03 -14.80
N GLU A 557 13.05 -6.82 -14.02
CA GLU A 557 13.34 -6.46 -12.63
C GLU A 557 14.36 -5.31 -12.53
N ALA A 558 15.35 -5.26 -13.43
CA ALA A 558 16.28 -4.14 -13.52
C ALA A 558 15.56 -2.81 -13.85
N LEU A 559 14.58 -2.83 -14.77
CA LEU A 559 13.75 -1.67 -15.08
C LEU A 559 12.88 -1.24 -13.89
N GLN A 560 12.32 -2.18 -13.11
CA GLN A 560 11.60 -1.87 -11.88
C GLN A 560 12.52 -1.22 -10.83
N VAL A 561 13.76 -1.69 -10.67
CA VAL A 561 14.73 -1.05 -9.76
C VAL A 561 15.08 0.37 -10.23
N LEU A 562 15.24 0.62 -11.54
CA LEU A 562 15.44 1.97 -12.08
C LEU A 562 14.25 2.89 -11.78
N ALA A 563 13.02 2.43 -12.01
CA ALA A 563 11.82 3.20 -11.71
C ALA A 563 11.72 3.56 -10.22
N LEU A 564 12.05 2.62 -9.31
CA LEU A 564 12.09 2.87 -7.87
C LEU A 564 13.22 3.80 -7.44
N LEU A 565 14.38 3.76 -8.10
CA LEU A 565 15.49 4.70 -7.87
C LEU A 565 15.09 6.13 -8.26
N VAL A 566 14.54 6.30 -9.47
CA VAL A 566 14.04 7.59 -9.97
C VAL A 566 12.97 8.15 -9.05
N LYS A 567 11.97 7.33 -8.67
CA LYS A 567 10.88 7.70 -7.77
C LYS A 567 11.35 8.15 -6.38
N GLY A 568 12.33 7.44 -5.80
CA GLY A 568 12.77 7.65 -4.43
C GLY A 568 13.90 8.66 -4.26
N TYR A 569 14.76 8.83 -5.27
CA TYR A 569 16.02 9.57 -5.19
C TYR A 569 16.30 10.35 -6.49
N PHE A 570 15.29 11.02 -7.05
CA PHE A 570 15.41 11.76 -8.32
C PHE A 570 16.63 12.70 -8.38
N THR A 571 17.02 13.30 -7.25
CA THR A 571 18.21 14.16 -7.13
C THR A 571 19.54 13.46 -7.44
N LEU A 572 19.60 12.13 -7.38
CA LEU A 572 20.75 11.31 -7.81
C LEU A 572 20.62 10.80 -9.25
N SER A 573 19.41 10.64 -9.79
CA SER A 573 19.19 10.18 -11.17
C SER A 573 19.12 11.30 -12.20
N GLN A 574 18.86 12.55 -11.79
CA GLN A 574 18.60 13.67 -12.70
C GLN A 574 19.75 14.01 -13.66
N SER A 575 21.01 13.77 -13.26
CA SER A 575 22.19 13.91 -14.13
C SER A 575 22.22 12.90 -15.28
N TYR A 576 21.41 11.84 -15.20
CA TYR A 576 21.30 10.77 -16.20
C TYR A 576 19.96 10.81 -16.94
N LEU A 577 19.22 11.93 -16.89
CA LEU A 577 17.87 12.05 -17.47
C LEU A 577 17.82 11.63 -18.96
N LEU A 578 18.78 12.06 -19.79
CA LEU A 578 18.82 11.67 -21.21
C LEU A 578 19.20 10.21 -21.43
N GLU A 579 20.06 9.64 -20.57
CA GLU A 579 20.49 8.24 -20.63
C GLU A 579 19.34 7.31 -20.21
N LEU A 580 18.69 7.60 -19.08
CA LEU A 580 17.51 6.89 -18.60
C LEU A 580 16.31 7.06 -19.57
N GLY A 581 16.21 8.20 -20.24
CA GLY A 581 15.28 8.39 -21.36
C GLY A 581 15.59 7.47 -22.54
N GLU A 582 16.86 7.30 -22.90
CA GLU A 582 17.25 6.40 -23.98
C GLU A 582 17.02 4.91 -23.62
N VAL A 583 17.21 4.55 -22.35
CA VAL A 583 16.81 3.24 -21.81
C VAL A 583 15.30 3.05 -21.95
N ALA A 584 14.48 4.05 -21.62
CA ALA A 584 13.04 4.01 -21.80
C ALA A 584 12.63 3.88 -23.27
N CYS A 585 13.29 4.62 -24.20
CA CYS A 585 13.10 4.45 -25.65
C CYS A 585 13.35 3.00 -26.08
N LYS A 586 14.56 2.47 -25.85
CA LYS A 586 14.96 1.12 -26.28
C LYS A 586 14.00 0.06 -25.73
N CYS A 587 13.58 0.17 -24.47
CA CYS A 587 12.62 -0.77 -23.90
C CYS A 587 11.19 -0.63 -24.45
N MET A 588 10.79 0.54 -24.94
CA MET A 588 9.52 0.73 -25.67
C MET A 588 9.58 0.27 -27.14
N GLU A 589 10.78 0.05 -27.68
CA GLU A 589 11.02 -0.49 -29.04
C GLU A 589 11.16 -2.03 -29.06
N GLU A 590 11.27 -2.67 -27.90
CA GLU A 590 11.31 -4.14 -27.74
C GLU A 590 10.03 -4.83 -28.22
N THR A 591 10.13 -6.08 -28.66
CA THR A 591 8.97 -6.90 -29.05
C THR A 591 8.24 -7.55 -27.87
N ASP A 592 8.79 -7.50 -26.65
CA ASP A 592 8.13 -7.99 -25.42
C ASP A 592 7.27 -6.86 -24.82
N PRO A 593 5.92 -6.98 -24.80
CA PRO A 593 5.03 -5.97 -24.23
C PRO A 593 5.30 -5.69 -22.74
N SER A 594 5.90 -6.66 -22.05
CA SER A 594 6.34 -6.52 -20.67
C SER A 594 7.48 -5.51 -20.54
N LEU A 595 8.43 -5.50 -21.49
CA LEU A 595 9.53 -4.53 -21.52
C LEU A 595 9.03 -3.16 -21.96
N GLN A 596 8.15 -3.10 -22.96
CA GLN A 596 7.49 -1.85 -23.38
C GLN A 596 6.79 -1.16 -22.20
N LEU A 597 6.00 -1.93 -21.43
CA LEU A 597 5.29 -1.43 -20.26
C LEU A 597 6.22 -0.93 -19.15
N HIS A 598 7.42 -1.52 -18.97
CA HIS A 598 8.37 -1.05 -17.96
C HIS A 598 9.24 0.11 -18.44
N GLY A 599 9.49 0.24 -19.75
CA GLY A 599 10.02 1.47 -20.36
C GLY A 599 9.07 2.66 -20.17
N ALA A 600 7.77 2.47 -20.43
CA ALA A 600 6.74 3.49 -20.22
C ALA A 600 6.60 3.91 -18.75
N LYS A 601 6.70 2.98 -17.78
CA LYS A 601 6.74 3.30 -16.34
C LYS A 601 7.99 4.09 -15.93
N LEU A 602 9.16 3.75 -16.50
CA LEU A 602 10.39 4.49 -16.23
C LEU A 602 10.26 5.94 -16.73
N LEU A 603 9.65 6.14 -17.90
CA LEU A 603 9.35 7.47 -18.45
C LEU A 603 8.40 8.29 -17.56
N ASP A 604 7.32 7.69 -17.05
CA ASP A 604 6.40 8.35 -16.10
C ASP A 604 7.11 8.82 -14.83
N GLU A 605 7.87 7.94 -14.15
CA GLU A 605 8.59 8.30 -12.93
C GLU A 605 9.65 9.38 -13.19
N LEU A 606 10.28 9.42 -14.37
CA LEU A 606 11.23 10.48 -14.77
C LEU A 606 10.55 11.84 -14.88
N GLY A 607 9.43 11.95 -15.60
CA GLY A 607 8.68 13.20 -15.73
C GLY A 607 8.05 13.65 -14.41
N VAL A 608 7.50 12.70 -13.65
CA VAL A 608 7.00 12.92 -12.28
C VAL A 608 8.11 13.43 -11.35
N GLY A 609 9.35 12.96 -11.51
CA GLY A 609 10.53 13.47 -10.82
C GLY A 609 10.84 14.94 -11.15
N VAL A 610 10.84 15.30 -12.44
CA VAL A 610 11.01 16.69 -12.90
C VAL A 610 9.92 17.61 -12.34
N ILE A 611 8.66 17.19 -12.39
CA ILE A 611 7.52 17.97 -11.85
C ILE A 611 7.66 18.17 -10.34
N GLN A 612 8.15 17.17 -9.58
CA GLN A 612 8.30 17.29 -8.13
C GLN A 612 9.30 18.39 -7.71
N GLN A 613 10.35 18.64 -8.50
CA GLN A 613 11.30 19.74 -8.23
C GLN A 613 10.68 21.14 -8.36
N HIS A 614 9.59 21.25 -9.11
CA HIS A 614 8.92 22.52 -9.44
C HIS A 614 7.72 22.82 -8.54
N LYS A 615 7.36 21.91 -7.61
CA LYS A 615 6.21 22.11 -6.71
C LYS A 615 6.47 23.20 -5.65
N PRO A 616 5.54 24.15 -5.44
CA PRO A 616 5.64 25.11 -4.34
C PRO A 616 5.64 24.39 -2.97
N GLY A 617 6.41 24.91 -2.01
CA GLY A 617 6.61 24.28 -0.68
C GLY A 617 7.64 23.13 -0.66
N LEU A 618 8.22 22.77 -1.80
CA LEU A 618 9.31 21.77 -1.93
C LEU A 618 10.55 22.33 -2.63
N VAL A 619 10.66 23.66 -2.71
CA VAL A 619 11.66 24.45 -3.44
C VAL A 619 13.08 23.94 -3.23
N ALA A 620 13.51 23.02 -4.10
CA ALA A 620 14.91 22.83 -4.41
C ALA A 620 15.44 24.16 -4.97
N ALA A 621 16.64 24.56 -4.53
CA ALA A 621 17.27 25.79 -4.99
C ALA A 621 17.43 25.74 -6.52
N PRO A 622 17.34 26.88 -7.25
CA PRO A 622 17.25 26.85 -8.72
C PRO A 622 18.42 26.14 -9.41
N ASP A 623 19.60 26.15 -8.80
CA ASP A 623 20.84 25.48 -9.21
C ASP A 623 20.81 23.94 -9.06
N GLN A 624 19.80 23.39 -8.38
CA GLN A 624 19.66 21.95 -8.10
C GLN A 624 18.61 21.23 -8.96
N ARG A 625 17.93 21.98 -9.85
CA ARG A 625 16.86 21.49 -10.71
C ARG A 625 17.36 21.09 -12.10
N VAL A 626 16.64 20.22 -12.78
CA VAL A 626 16.83 19.98 -14.20
C VAL A 626 16.51 21.26 -15.01
N PRO A 627 17.42 21.77 -15.86
CA PRO A 627 17.13 22.91 -16.72
C PRO A 627 16.02 22.61 -17.72
N VAL A 628 15.11 23.56 -17.96
CA VAL A 628 13.93 23.35 -18.82
C VAL A 628 14.32 22.95 -20.24
N ASP A 629 15.42 23.47 -20.80
CA ASP A 629 15.95 23.09 -22.11
C ASP A 629 16.32 21.60 -22.22
N LEU A 630 16.80 21.02 -21.11
CA LEU A 630 17.11 19.59 -21.02
C LEU A 630 15.83 18.75 -20.94
N VAL A 631 14.79 19.26 -20.26
CA VAL A 631 13.45 18.65 -20.21
C VAL A 631 12.77 18.68 -21.59
N VAL A 632 12.87 19.80 -22.32
CA VAL A 632 12.39 19.94 -23.70
C VAL A 632 13.12 18.94 -24.61
N THR A 633 14.45 18.86 -24.52
CA THR A 633 15.28 17.92 -25.30
C THR A 633 14.90 16.46 -25.02
N PHE A 634 14.65 16.13 -23.74
CA PHE A 634 14.19 14.81 -23.31
C PHE A 634 12.83 14.44 -23.92
N TRP A 635 11.82 15.31 -23.80
CA TRP A 635 10.49 15.04 -24.37
C TRP A 635 10.47 15.06 -25.90
N MET A 636 11.28 15.89 -26.54
CA MET A 636 11.50 15.86 -27.99
C MET A 636 12.06 14.51 -28.46
N ARG A 637 12.95 13.87 -27.69
CA ARG A 637 13.41 12.50 -28.00
C ARG A 637 12.29 11.48 -27.89
N MET A 638 11.45 11.55 -26.85
CA MET A 638 10.32 10.62 -26.67
C MET A 638 9.27 10.78 -27.77
N LEU A 639 8.87 12.02 -28.08
CA LEU A 639 7.79 12.35 -29.01
C LEU A 639 8.15 12.17 -30.50
N ASN A 640 9.44 12.10 -30.83
CA ASN A 640 9.91 11.66 -32.15
C ASN A 640 10.30 10.17 -32.19
N GLY A 641 10.30 9.49 -31.04
CA GLY A 641 10.65 8.09 -30.88
C GLY A 641 9.41 7.19 -30.70
N PRO A 642 9.45 6.18 -29.80
CA PRO A 642 8.40 5.16 -29.73
C PRO A 642 7.12 5.59 -28.99
N LEU A 643 7.12 6.72 -28.27
CA LEU A 643 5.97 7.12 -27.43
C LEU A 643 4.65 7.27 -28.22
N PRO A 644 4.60 7.91 -29.42
CA PRO A 644 3.37 8.00 -30.20
C PRO A 644 2.85 6.64 -30.70
N ALA A 645 3.74 5.68 -30.96
CA ALA A 645 3.36 4.32 -31.35
C ALA A 645 2.81 3.53 -30.16
N ALA A 646 3.48 3.60 -29.00
CA ALA A 646 3.04 2.96 -27.77
C ALA A 646 1.70 3.50 -27.25
N LEU A 647 1.44 4.81 -27.41
CA LEU A 647 0.14 5.44 -27.15
C LEU A 647 -0.99 4.89 -28.04
N GLN A 648 -0.67 4.51 -29.29
CA GLN A 648 -1.65 4.04 -30.28
C GLN A 648 -1.74 2.50 -30.38
N ASN A 649 -0.96 1.74 -29.59
CA ASN A 649 -0.98 0.28 -29.58
C ASN A 649 -2.26 -0.27 -28.92
N SER A 650 -3.31 -0.45 -29.72
CA SER A 650 -4.62 -0.97 -29.29
C SER A 650 -4.59 -2.42 -28.80
N GLU A 651 -3.58 -3.22 -29.16
CA GLU A 651 -3.42 -4.60 -28.67
C GLU A 651 -3.02 -4.64 -27.19
N HIS A 652 -2.38 -3.57 -26.67
CA HIS A 652 -1.85 -3.52 -25.32
C HIS A 652 -2.39 -2.31 -24.50
N PRO A 653 -3.66 -2.35 -24.06
CA PRO A 653 -4.28 -1.27 -23.28
C PRO A 653 -3.54 -0.89 -21.99
N THR A 654 -2.78 -1.82 -21.38
CA THR A 654 -1.93 -1.54 -20.21
C THR A 654 -0.73 -0.66 -20.55
N LEU A 655 -0.14 -0.84 -21.74
CA LEU A 655 0.91 0.04 -22.28
C LEU A 655 0.32 1.43 -22.55
N GLN A 656 -0.78 1.51 -23.31
CA GLN A 656 -1.46 2.77 -23.60
C GLN A 656 -1.83 3.56 -22.33
N THR A 657 -2.31 2.86 -21.30
CA THR A 657 -2.59 3.44 -19.97
C THR A 657 -1.32 4.05 -19.36
N SER A 658 -0.22 3.30 -19.32
CA SER A 658 1.06 3.76 -18.75
C SER A 658 1.67 4.92 -19.54
N THR A 659 1.51 4.93 -20.88
CA THR A 659 1.99 6.04 -21.71
C THR A 659 1.09 7.27 -21.62
N CYS A 660 -0.21 7.13 -21.34
CA CYS A 660 -1.09 8.27 -21.03
C CYS A 660 -0.75 8.92 -19.68
N ASP A 661 -0.50 8.11 -18.64
CA ASP A 661 -0.02 8.66 -17.36
C ASP A 661 1.36 9.31 -17.54
N ALA A 662 2.29 8.68 -18.29
CA ALA A 662 3.58 9.29 -18.64
C ALA A 662 3.44 10.61 -19.42
N LEU A 663 2.51 10.70 -20.38
CA LEU A 663 2.24 11.95 -21.11
C LEU A 663 1.65 13.04 -20.18
N SER A 664 0.94 12.65 -19.11
CA SER A 664 0.53 13.58 -18.05
C SER A 664 1.67 14.08 -17.13
N SER A 665 2.90 13.59 -17.35
CA SER A 665 4.10 13.96 -16.59
C SER A 665 5.03 14.97 -17.29
N ILE A 666 4.61 15.53 -18.44
CA ILE A 666 5.33 16.66 -19.06
C ILE A 666 5.21 17.91 -18.16
N LEU A 667 6.34 18.57 -17.90
CA LEU A 667 6.40 19.86 -17.19
C LEU A 667 5.74 20.97 -18.04
N PRO A 668 4.80 21.80 -17.52
CA PRO A 668 4.10 22.80 -18.33
C PRO A 668 5.01 23.83 -19.02
N GLU A 669 6.09 24.23 -18.34
CA GLU A 669 7.12 25.15 -18.84
C GLU A 669 8.03 24.51 -19.91
N ALA A 670 8.04 23.17 -20.00
CA ALA A 670 8.66 22.45 -21.11
C ALA A 670 7.67 22.20 -22.25
N PHE A 671 6.40 21.89 -21.95
CA PHE A 671 5.36 21.68 -22.96
C PHE A 671 5.17 22.93 -23.85
N SER A 672 5.05 24.10 -23.21
CA SER A 672 4.97 25.42 -23.87
C SER A 672 6.21 25.81 -24.70
N ARG A 673 7.29 25.00 -24.65
CA ARG A 673 8.53 25.17 -25.41
C ARG A 673 8.79 24.03 -26.39
N LEU A 674 7.86 23.07 -26.52
CA LEU A 674 7.85 22.10 -27.62
C LEU A 674 7.39 22.79 -28.92
N PRO A 675 7.88 22.36 -30.10
CA PRO A 675 7.32 22.81 -31.38
C PRO A 675 5.82 22.49 -31.51
N ASP A 676 5.11 23.34 -32.24
CA ASP A 676 3.64 23.30 -32.36
C ASP A 676 3.12 21.94 -32.83
N ASP A 677 3.82 21.28 -33.76
CA ASP A 677 3.44 19.94 -34.25
C ASP A 677 3.45 18.89 -33.11
N LYS A 678 4.33 19.03 -32.13
CA LYS A 678 4.41 18.14 -30.96
C LYS A 678 3.36 18.48 -29.90
N GLN A 679 3.05 19.77 -29.71
CA GLN A 679 1.96 20.19 -28.83
C GLN A 679 0.61 19.66 -29.37
N ILE A 680 0.35 19.86 -30.67
CA ILE A 680 -0.83 19.36 -31.38
C ILE A 680 -0.90 17.84 -31.34
N LEU A 681 0.21 17.13 -31.55
CA LEU A 681 0.28 15.66 -31.48
C LEU A 681 -0.17 15.14 -30.11
N CYS A 682 0.31 15.75 -29.01
CA CYS A 682 -0.07 15.35 -27.66
C CYS A 682 -1.57 15.57 -27.41
N ILE A 683 -2.09 16.74 -27.78
CA ILE A 683 -3.50 17.10 -27.62
C ILE A 683 -4.40 16.15 -28.43
N THR A 684 -4.10 15.95 -29.71
CA THR A 684 -4.87 15.10 -30.62
C THR A 684 -4.91 13.64 -30.16
N ILE A 685 -3.78 13.09 -29.71
CA ILE A 685 -3.75 11.73 -29.16
C ILE A 685 -4.59 11.63 -27.87
N LEU A 686 -4.49 12.58 -26.95
CA LEU A 686 -5.29 12.56 -25.71
C LEU A 686 -6.79 12.69 -25.98
N LEU A 687 -7.21 13.56 -26.89
CA LEU A 687 -8.60 13.65 -27.32
C LEU A 687 -9.07 12.33 -27.95
N GLY A 688 -8.31 11.77 -28.89
CA GLY A 688 -8.63 10.48 -29.52
C GLY A 688 -8.74 9.31 -28.54
N LEU A 689 -7.81 9.18 -27.58
CA LEU A 689 -7.81 8.08 -26.61
C LEU A 689 -8.95 8.16 -25.58
N ASN A 690 -9.59 9.31 -25.38
CA ASN A 690 -10.85 9.40 -24.63
C ASN A 690 -12.02 8.69 -25.34
N HIS A 691 -11.92 8.40 -26.64
CA HIS A 691 -12.90 7.59 -27.38
C HIS A 691 -12.58 6.09 -27.37
N SER A 692 -11.52 5.65 -26.69
CA SER A 692 -11.14 4.24 -26.59
C SER A 692 -12.26 3.37 -25.99
N GLU A 693 -12.48 2.20 -26.59
CA GLU A 693 -13.36 1.16 -26.05
C GLU A 693 -12.87 0.64 -24.70
N ASN A 694 -11.55 0.69 -24.44
CA ASN A 694 -10.97 0.17 -23.20
C ASN A 694 -11.13 1.18 -22.03
N PRO A 695 -11.83 0.81 -20.94
CA PRO A 695 -12.08 1.75 -19.84
C PRO A 695 -10.86 2.13 -18.98
N LEU A 696 -9.71 1.45 -19.13
CA LEU A 696 -8.46 1.86 -18.48
C LEU A 696 -7.79 2.98 -19.27
N VAL A 697 -7.66 2.79 -20.59
CA VAL A 697 -7.07 3.77 -21.52
C VAL A 697 -7.88 5.06 -21.53
N LYS A 698 -9.21 4.96 -21.69
CA LYS A 698 -10.11 6.11 -21.60
C LYS A 698 -9.95 6.85 -20.27
N ALA A 699 -9.90 6.15 -19.14
CA ALA A 699 -9.75 6.78 -17.82
C ALA A 699 -8.38 7.48 -17.63
N ALA A 700 -7.31 6.96 -18.22
CA ALA A 700 -5.99 7.60 -18.22
C ALA A 700 -5.96 8.81 -19.15
N ALA A 701 -6.52 8.71 -20.36
CA ALA A 701 -6.66 9.82 -21.31
C ALA A 701 -7.52 10.96 -20.74
N SER A 702 -8.66 10.67 -20.10
CA SER A 702 -9.47 11.68 -19.41
C SER A 702 -8.68 12.40 -18.32
N ARG A 703 -7.84 11.67 -17.58
CA ARG A 703 -6.98 12.23 -16.53
C ARG A 703 -5.89 13.12 -17.11
N ALA A 704 -5.18 12.68 -18.14
CA ALA A 704 -4.09 13.45 -18.75
C ALA A 704 -4.61 14.74 -19.37
N LEU A 705 -5.76 14.69 -20.05
CA LEU A 705 -6.48 15.86 -20.55
C LEU A 705 -6.84 16.84 -19.40
N GLY A 706 -7.28 16.33 -18.25
CA GLY A 706 -7.52 17.10 -17.03
C GLY A 706 -6.27 17.64 -16.30
N VAL A 707 -5.07 17.29 -16.76
CA VAL A 707 -3.80 17.94 -16.38
C VAL A 707 -3.45 19.03 -17.39
N TYR A 708 -3.58 18.74 -18.68
CA TYR A 708 -3.27 19.66 -19.78
C TYR A 708 -4.11 20.95 -19.76
N VAL A 709 -5.37 20.87 -19.34
CA VAL A 709 -6.25 22.04 -19.17
C VAL A 709 -5.68 23.07 -18.16
N VAL A 710 -4.79 22.67 -17.26
CA VAL A 710 -4.14 23.56 -16.27
C VAL A 710 -2.73 24.00 -16.74
N PHE A 711 -2.33 23.74 -17.99
CA PHE A 711 -1.07 24.23 -18.54
C PHE A 711 -1.21 25.71 -18.94
N PRO A 712 -0.29 26.63 -18.52
CA PRO A 712 -0.46 28.06 -18.77
C PRO A 712 -0.63 28.47 -20.24
N CYS A 713 -0.06 27.71 -21.18
CA CYS A 713 -0.17 27.95 -22.63
C CYS A 713 -1.45 27.37 -23.27
N LEU A 714 -2.15 26.45 -22.60
CA LEU A 714 -3.37 25.80 -23.09
C LEU A 714 -4.61 26.28 -22.36
N GLN A 715 -4.49 26.70 -21.09
CA GLN A 715 -5.60 27.09 -20.25
C GLN A 715 -6.39 28.28 -20.81
N GLN A 716 -5.74 29.15 -21.59
CA GLN A 716 -6.34 30.33 -22.22
C GLN A 716 -6.86 30.08 -23.64
N ASP A 717 -6.57 28.91 -24.24
CA ASP A 717 -7.11 28.52 -25.54
C ASP A 717 -8.56 28.04 -25.37
N VAL A 718 -9.51 28.91 -25.69
CA VAL A 718 -10.95 28.64 -25.60
C VAL A 718 -11.37 27.44 -26.46
N MET A 719 -10.72 27.21 -27.61
CA MET A 719 -11.03 26.07 -28.49
C MET A 719 -10.58 24.77 -27.85
N PHE A 720 -9.32 24.69 -27.39
CA PHE A 720 -8.83 23.51 -26.66
C PHE A 720 -9.65 23.23 -25.39
N VAL A 721 -9.98 24.27 -24.60
CA VAL A 721 -10.81 24.11 -23.39
C VAL A 721 -12.22 23.63 -23.74
N ALA A 722 -12.80 24.06 -24.88
CA ALA A 722 -14.11 23.60 -25.34
C ALA A 722 -14.11 22.15 -25.85
N ASP A 723 -13.08 21.73 -26.58
CA ASP A 723 -12.91 20.34 -27.03
C ASP A 723 -12.61 19.41 -25.85
N ALA A 724 -11.75 19.86 -24.93
CA ALA A 724 -11.48 19.15 -23.68
C ALA A 724 -12.75 18.98 -22.85
N ALA A 725 -13.57 20.04 -22.70
CA ALA A 725 -14.85 19.97 -22.01
C ALA A 725 -15.79 18.95 -22.67
N ASN A 726 -16.02 19.03 -23.98
CA ASN A 726 -16.89 18.07 -24.69
C ASN A 726 -16.43 16.61 -24.51
N THR A 727 -15.13 16.38 -24.62
CA THR A 727 -14.48 15.07 -24.44
C THR A 727 -14.66 14.53 -23.01
N ILE A 728 -14.46 15.39 -22.02
CA ILE A 728 -14.66 15.07 -20.60
C ILE A 728 -16.14 14.79 -20.30
N LEU A 729 -17.07 15.57 -20.84
CA LEU A 729 -18.52 15.40 -20.65
C LEU A 729 -19.02 14.06 -21.20
N ASN A 730 -18.54 13.67 -22.39
CA ASN A 730 -18.85 12.35 -22.97
C ASN A 730 -18.35 11.22 -22.03
N SER A 731 -17.14 11.36 -21.50
CA SER A 731 -16.54 10.41 -20.54
C SER A 731 -17.23 10.42 -19.16
N LEU A 732 -17.92 11.51 -18.81
CA LEU A 732 -18.70 11.63 -17.57
C LEU A 732 -19.94 10.73 -17.57
N CYS A 733 -20.41 10.30 -18.75
CA CYS A 733 -21.54 9.38 -18.93
C CYS A 733 -21.13 7.92 -19.19
N ASP A 734 -19.83 7.59 -19.14
CA ASP A 734 -19.32 6.24 -19.46
C ASP A 734 -19.82 5.18 -18.44
N ASN A 735 -20.03 3.95 -18.90
CA ASN A 735 -20.48 2.83 -18.05
C ASN A 735 -19.52 2.54 -16.88
N SER A 736 -18.22 2.76 -17.06
CA SER A 736 -17.18 2.49 -16.06
C SER A 736 -17.14 3.56 -14.96
N PRO A 737 -17.34 3.19 -13.67
CA PRO A 737 -17.20 4.12 -12.55
C PRO A 737 -15.77 4.67 -12.38
N ASN A 738 -14.76 4.01 -12.96
CA ASN A 738 -13.38 4.53 -12.97
C ASN A 738 -13.22 5.66 -13.99
N VAL A 739 -13.77 5.51 -15.20
CA VAL A 739 -13.79 6.56 -16.23
C VAL A 739 -14.52 7.80 -15.70
N ARG A 740 -15.76 7.64 -15.22
CA ARG A 740 -16.53 8.76 -14.66
C ARG A 740 -15.82 9.46 -13.49
N ALA A 741 -15.09 8.72 -12.66
CA ALA A 741 -14.33 9.31 -11.55
C ALA A 741 -13.10 10.12 -12.01
N LYS A 742 -12.47 9.75 -13.14
CA LYS A 742 -11.39 10.54 -13.76
C LYS A 742 -11.97 11.73 -14.51
N ALA A 743 -13.00 11.52 -15.34
CA ALA A 743 -13.71 12.58 -16.05
C ALA A 743 -14.24 13.67 -15.09
N ALA A 744 -14.88 13.29 -13.97
CA ALA A 744 -15.35 14.26 -12.98
C ALA A 744 -14.21 15.05 -12.31
N TRP A 745 -13.06 14.42 -12.06
CA TRP A 745 -11.87 15.12 -11.56
C TRP A 745 -11.36 16.14 -12.57
N SER A 746 -11.24 15.75 -13.85
CA SER A 746 -10.82 16.61 -14.95
C SER A 746 -11.79 17.77 -15.19
N LEU A 747 -13.11 17.51 -15.14
CA LEU A 747 -14.13 18.56 -15.21
C LEU A 747 -13.97 19.57 -14.08
N GLY A 748 -13.71 19.09 -12.85
CA GLY A 748 -13.39 19.96 -11.72
C GLY A 748 -12.21 20.88 -12.02
N ASN A 749 -11.08 20.34 -12.45
CA ASN A 749 -9.89 21.14 -12.78
C ASN A 749 -10.16 22.17 -13.90
N LEU A 750 -10.89 21.75 -14.94
CA LEU A 750 -11.33 22.63 -16.03
C LEU A 750 -12.19 23.79 -15.50
N THR A 751 -13.11 23.53 -14.57
CA THR A 751 -13.91 24.61 -13.97
C THR A 751 -13.13 25.49 -12.98
N ASP A 752 -12.09 24.99 -12.31
CA ASP A 752 -11.17 25.88 -11.56
C ASP A 752 -10.46 26.83 -12.53
N THR A 753 -10.04 26.29 -13.69
CA THR A 753 -9.35 27.01 -14.76
C THR A 753 -10.22 28.12 -15.35
N LEU A 754 -11.51 27.85 -15.59
CA LEU A 754 -12.48 28.88 -16.00
C LEU A 754 -12.57 30.03 -14.98
N ILE A 755 -12.51 29.74 -13.67
CA ILE A 755 -12.50 30.79 -12.63
C ILE A 755 -11.17 31.56 -12.60
N ILE A 756 -10.04 30.87 -12.73
CA ILE A 756 -8.71 31.52 -12.80
C ILE A 756 -8.64 32.47 -14.00
N ASN A 757 -9.10 32.05 -15.18
CA ASN A 757 -9.15 32.92 -16.35
C ASN A 757 -10.14 34.07 -16.21
N LYS A 758 -11.31 33.85 -15.58
CA LYS A 758 -12.25 34.92 -15.21
C LYS A 758 -11.61 35.96 -14.29
N GLU A 759 -10.80 35.54 -13.33
CA GLU A 759 -10.09 36.44 -12.39
C GLU A 759 -8.91 37.18 -13.05
N LEU A 760 -8.20 36.55 -14.00
CA LEU A 760 -7.02 37.13 -14.67
C LEU A 760 -7.35 37.97 -15.92
N MET A 761 -8.31 37.50 -16.74
CA MET A 761 -8.67 38.08 -18.05
C MET A 761 -9.98 38.87 -17.99
N GLY A 762 -10.76 38.73 -16.92
CA GLY A 762 -12.01 39.47 -16.72
C GLY A 762 -13.17 38.96 -17.57
N GLN A 763 -13.83 39.88 -18.28
CA GLN A 763 -15.10 39.60 -18.95
C GLN A 763 -14.95 38.93 -20.32
N SER A 764 -13.94 39.32 -21.12
CA SER A 764 -13.78 38.84 -22.50
C SER A 764 -13.66 37.32 -22.61
N PHE A 765 -12.88 36.68 -21.73
CA PHE A 765 -12.77 35.22 -21.69
C PHE A 765 -14.10 34.50 -21.38
N GLN A 766 -15.01 35.15 -20.63
CA GLN A 766 -16.35 34.60 -20.40
C GLN A 766 -17.23 34.78 -21.64
N ASP A 767 -17.13 35.92 -22.32
CA ASP A 767 -17.92 36.26 -23.51
C ASP A 767 -17.52 35.42 -24.75
N GLU A 768 -16.27 34.94 -24.80
CA GLU A 768 -15.78 33.98 -25.82
C GLU A 768 -16.23 32.52 -25.54
N PHE A 769 -16.65 32.19 -24.32
CA PHE A 769 -16.99 30.81 -23.94
C PHE A 769 -18.46 30.47 -24.22
N SER A 770 -18.72 29.41 -24.98
CA SER A 770 -20.05 29.09 -25.49
C SER A 770 -21.11 28.79 -24.40
N ASP A 771 -22.19 29.59 -24.37
CA ASP A 771 -23.40 29.37 -23.56
C ASP A 771 -23.91 27.92 -23.62
N LEU A 772 -23.93 27.31 -24.81
CA LEU A 772 -24.48 25.98 -25.02
C LEU A 772 -23.60 24.90 -24.37
N LEU A 773 -22.29 25.10 -24.40
CA LEU A 773 -21.34 24.23 -23.69
C LEU A 773 -21.44 24.45 -22.18
N LEU A 774 -21.53 25.71 -21.72
CA LEU A 774 -21.68 26.06 -20.30
C LEU A 774 -22.96 25.44 -19.70
N LEU A 775 -24.07 25.48 -20.45
CA LEU A 775 -25.34 24.83 -20.10
C LEU A 775 -25.19 23.30 -20.00
N LYS A 776 -24.58 22.67 -21.01
CA LYS A 776 -24.31 21.22 -21.06
C LYS A 776 -23.40 20.77 -19.89
N MET A 777 -22.40 21.58 -19.54
CA MET A 777 -21.51 21.35 -18.40
C MET A 777 -22.27 21.38 -17.07
N LEU A 778 -23.12 22.40 -16.87
CA LEU A 778 -23.93 22.56 -15.66
C LEU A 778 -24.90 21.38 -15.46
N GLN A 779 -25.57 20.96 -16.54
CA GLN A 779 -26.46 19.80 -16.54
C GLN A 779 -25.70 18.48 -16.25
N SER A 780 -24.58 18.24 -16.93
CA SER A 780 -23.81 17.00 -16.76
C SER A 780 -23.15 16.91 -15.38
N ALA A 781 -22.67 18.03 -14.83
CA ALA A 781 -22.17 18.10 -13.46
C ALA A 781 -23.30 17.89 -12.42
N THR A 782 -24.53 18.32 -12.73
CA THR A 782 -25.71 18.06 -11.89
C THR A 782 -26.04 16.57 -11.86
N GLU A 783 -26.02 15.89 -13.01
CA GLU A 783 -26.22 14.43 -13.06
C GLU A 783 -25.09 13.66 -12.37
N ALA A 784 -23.83 14.01 -12.63
CA ALA A 784 -22.66 13.39 -11.99
C ALA A 784 -22.62 13.61 -10.46
N SER A 785 -23.34 14.60 -9.93
CA SER A 785 -23.52 14.80 -8.49
C SER A 785 -24.43 13.75 -7.84
N LYS A 786 -25.14 12.91 -8.60
CA LYS A 786 -26.02 11.83 -8.12
C LYS A 786 -25.30 10.48 -8.00
N ASP A 787 -24.12 10.33 -8.60
CA ASP A 787 -23.29 9.10 -8.55
C ASP A 787 -22.49 8.99 -7.23
N LYS A 788 -21.69 7.93 -7.10
CA LYS A 788 -20.87 7.58 -5.94
C LYS A 788 -19.82 8.65 -5.63
N ASP A 789 -19.45 8.75 -4.35
CA ASP A 789 -18.59 9.77 -3.74
C ASP A 789 -17.32 10.17 -4.51
N LYS A 790 -16.65 9.23 -5.21
CA LYS A 790 -15.46 9.56 -6.03
C LYS A 790 -15.79 10.48 -7.21
N VAL A 791 -16.95 10.29 -7.83
CA VAL A 791 -17.49 11.12 -8.92
C VAL A 791 -18.10 12.38 -8.30
N LYS A 792 -19.07 12.19 -7.39
CA LYS A 792 -19.83 13.25 -6.73
C LYS A 792 -18.96 14.31 -6.04
N SER A 793 -17.86 13.92 -5.39
CA SER A 793 -16.92 14.86 -4.74
C SER A 793 -16.32 15.88 -5.72
N ASN A 794 -16.08 15.50 -6.97
CA ASN A 794 -15.57 16.43 -7.98
C ASN A 794 -16.70 17.11 -8.75
N ALA A 795 -17.82 16.42 -9.01
CA ALA A 795 -18.99 17.00 -9.65
C ALA A 795 -19.57 18.20 -8.87
N VAL A 796 -19.71 18.11 -7.54
CA VAL A 796 -20.17 19.27 -6.73
C VAL A 796 -19.19 20.43 -6.72
N ARG A 797 -17.88 20.16 -6.84
CA ARG A 797 -16.85 21.20 -7.00
C ARG A 797 -17.02 21.93 -8.34
N ALA A 798 -17.21 21.17 -9.42
CA ALA A 798 -17.50 21.72 -10.73
C ALA A 798 -18.78 22.57 -10.76
N LEU A 799 -19.86 22.12 -10.10
CA LEU A 799 -21.10 22.91 -9.98
C LEU A 799 -20.90 24.27 -9.33
N GLY A 800 -20.17 24.34 -8.20
CA GLY A 800 -19.91 25.62 -7.51
C GLY A 800 -19.12 26.60 -8.37
N ASN A 801 -18.13 26.10 -9.11
CA ASN A 801 -17.34 26.91 -10.04
C ASN A 801 -18.18 27.36 -11.25
N LEU A 802 -18.96 26.47 -11.88
CA LEU A 802 -19.84 26.79 -13.01
C LEU A 802 -20.88 27.84 -12.64
N LEU A 803 -21.55 27.68 -11.49
CA LEU A 803 -22.50 28.66 -10.97
C LEU A 803 -21.83 30.00 -10.63
N HIS A 804 -20.53 30.02 -10.31
CA HIS A 804 -19.76 31.25 -10.14
C HIS A 804 -19.34 31.90 -11.47
N PHE A 805 -19.22 31.13 -12.55
CA PHE A 805 -18.85 31.62 -13.89
C PHE A 805 -20.04 32.25 -14.66
N LEU A 806 -21.28 32.00 -14.24
CA LEU A 806 -22.48 32.54 -14.91
C LEU A 806 -22.54 34.08 -14.90
N GLN A 807 -22.99 34.65 -16.01
CA GLN A 807 -23.20 36.09 -16.20
C GLN A 807 -24.69 36.50 -16.07
N PRO A 808 -25.05 37.80 -16.02
CA PRO A 808 -26.45 38.26 -16.01
C PRO A 808 -27.26 37.87 -17.25
N SER A 809 -26.60 37.75 -18.42
CA SER A 809 -27.18 37.21 -19.66
C SER A 809 -27.69 35.77 -19.48
N HIS A 810 -26.93 34.97 -18.73
CA HIS A 810 -27.26 33.58 -18.42
C HIS A 810 -28.38 33.50 -17.38
N THR A 811 -28.33 34.29 -16.31
CA THR A 811 -29.34 34.21 -15.23
C THR A 811 -30.70 34.80 -15.61
N THR A 812 -30.76 35.66 -16.63
CA THR A 812 -32.01 36.11 -17.26
C THR A 812 -32.52 35.18 -18.37
N SER A 813 -31.71 34.21 -18.82
CA SER A 813 -32.08 33.28 -19.89
C SER A 813 -32.98 32.14 -19.39
N PRO A 814 -34.17 31.93 -19.97
CA PRO A 814 -35.09 30.88 -19.53
C PRO A 814 -34.53 29.46 -19.72
N ARG A 815 -33.52 29.28 -20.58
CA ARG A 815 -32.82 28.00 -20.77
C ARG A 815 -31.96 27.61 -19.56
N PHE A 816 -31.47 28.58 -18.80
CA PHE A 816 -30.59 28.38 -17.65
C PHE A 816 -31.34 28.31 -16.31
N SER A 817 -32.52 28.93 -16.22
CA SER A 817 -33.30 29.02 -14.96
C SER A 817 -33.45 27.69 -14.23
N GLN A 818 -33.99 26.66 -14.89
CA GLN A 818 -34.17 25.34 -14.26
C GLN A 818 -32.82 24.66 -13.92
N PRO A 819 -31.84 24.54 -14.85
CA PRO A 819 -30.52 23.99 -14.51
C PRO A 819 -29.78 24.69 -13.36
N ILE A 820 -29.94 26.01 -13.18
CA ILE A 820 -29.39 26.75 -12.04
C ILE A 820 -30.03 26.28 -10.73
N GLU A 821 -31.36 26.23 -10.65
CA GLU A 821 -32.06 25.79 -9.44
C GLU A 821 -31.78 24.32 -9.11
N GLU A 822 -31.76 23.43 -10.10
CA GLU A 822 -31.41 22.02 -9.93
C GLU A 822 -29.97 21.84 -9.41
N SER A 823 -29.02 22.62 -9.94
CA SER A 823 -27.62 22.61 -9.49
C SER A 823 -27.50 23.04 -8.02
N ILE A 824 -28.14 24.14 -7.64
CA ILE A 824 -28.09 24.67 -6.26
C ILE A 824 -28.81 23.72 -5.30
N HIS A 825 -29.91 23.08 -5.73
CA HIS A 825 -30.59 22.04 -4.96
C HIS A 825 -29.71 20.79 -4.76
N ALA A 826 -28.97 20.36 -5.79
CA ALA A 826 -28.02 19.25 -5.70
C ALA A 826 -26.85 19.54 -4.73
N LEU A 827 -26.35 20.78 -4.70
CA LEU A 827 -25.36 21.23 -3.71
C LEU A 827 -25.95 21.22 -2.29
N THR A 828 -27.11 21.85 -2.11
CA THR A 828 -27.80 22.02 -0.82
C THR A 828 -28.12 20.67 -0.16
N SER A 829 -28.74 19.76 -0.92
CA SER A 829 -29.05 18.40 -0.45
C SER A 829 -27.77 17.60 -0.15
N THR A 830 -26.69 17.79 -0.92
CA THR A 830 -25.41 17.11 -0.67
C THR A 830 -24.75 17.55 0.64
N VAL A 831 -24.85 18.83 1.04
CA VAL A 831 -24.36 19.31 2.35
C VAL A 831 -25.06 18.59 3.51
N GLN A 832 -26.36 18.32 3.38
CA GLN A 832 -27.17 17.66 4.40
C GLN A 832 -27.04 16.12 4.39
N SER A 833 -26.74 15.51 3.24
CA SER A 833 -26.66 14.05 3.02
C SER A 833 -25.59 13.30 3.84
N ASP A 834 -25.75 11.98 3.96
CA ASP A 834 -24.78 11.05 4.58
C ASP A 834 -23.58 10.69 3.69
N ALA A 835 -23.32 11.45 2.62
CA ALA A 835 -22.12 11.29 1.81
C ALA A 835 -20.84 11.53 2.66
N THR A 836 -19.70 11.00 2.21
CA THR A 836 -18.42 11.17 2.92
C THR A 836 -18.07 12.64 3.17
N MET A 837 -17.35 12.91 4.25
CA MET A 837 -17.00 14.27 4.67
C MET A 837 -16.28 15.07 3.57
N LYS A 838 -15.55 14.41 2.66
CA LYS A 838 -14.95 15.05 1.47
C LYS A 838 -15.99 15.56 0.47
N VAL A 839 -17.05 14.80 0.21
CA VAL A 839 -18.17 15.24 -0.62
C VAL A 839 -18.88 16.44 0.05
N ARG A 840 -19.14 16.33 1.35
CA ARG A 840 -19.86 17.38 2.11
C ARG A 840 -19.07 18.68 2.21
N TRP A 841 -17.76 18.64 2.50
CA TRP A 841 -16.96 19.87 2.56
C TRP A 841 -16.78 20.51 1.17
N ASN A 842 -16.73 19.70 0.10
CA ASN A 842 -16.69 20.21 -1.28
C ASN A 842 -18.03 20.88 -1.66
N ALA A 843 -19.17 20.34 -1.23
CA ALA A 843 -20.48 20.98 -1.44
C ALA A 843 -20.64 22.29 -0.63
N CYS A 844 -20.09 22.36 0.59
CA CYS A 844 -20.04 23.63 1.35
C CYS A 844 -19.17 24.68 0.64
N TYR A 845 -17.98 24.29 0.17
CA TYR A 845 -17.11 25.18 -0.63
C TYR A 845 -17.81 25.63 -1.92
N ALA A 846 -18.50 24.73 -2.61
CA ALA A 846 -19.24 25.03 -3.82
C ALA A 846 -20.35 26.06 -3.59
N LEU A 847 -21.15 25.94 -2.52
CA LEU A 847 -22.12 26.98 -2.14
C LEU A 847 -21.45 28.32 -1.81
N GLY A 848 -20.24 28.31 -1.24
CA GLY A 848 -19.42 29.52 -1.11
C GLY A 848 -19.15 30.19 -2.46
N ASN A 849 -18.77 29.43 -3.49
CA ASN A 849 -18.56 29.96 -4.84
C ASN A 849 -19.87 30.42 -5.51
N VAL A 850 -21.01 29.75 -5.28
CA VAL A 850 -22.34 30.27 -5.67
C VAL A 850 -22.57 31.66 -5.09
N PHE A 851 -22.28 31.86 -3.80
CA PHE A 851 -22.47 33.14 -3.11
C PHE A 851 -21.49 34.24 -3.54
N LYS A 852 -20.41 33.91 -4.26
CA LYS A 852 -19.50 34.90 -4.88
C LYS A 852 -20.05 35.51 -6.17
N ASN A 853 -21.17 35.01 -6.72
CA ASN A 853 -21.68 35.50 -8.01
C ASN A 853 -22.75 36.61 -7.86
N PRO A 854 -22.47 37.86 -8.26
CA PRO A 854 -23.46 38.95 -8.22
C PRO A 854 -24.57 38.83 -9.29
N ALA A 855 -24.42 37.93 -10.28
CA ALA A 855 -25.46 37.69 -11.29
C ALA A 855 -26.62 36.82 -10.79
N LEU A 856 -26.44 36.12 -9.66
CA LEU A 856 -27.48 35.30 -9.05
C LEU A 856 -28.30 36.13 -8.04
N PRO A 857 -29.64 36.02 -8.02
CA PRO A 857 -30.53 36.77 -7.11
C PRO A 857 -30.49 36.24 -5.66
N LEU A 858 -29.30 36.28 -5.04
CA LEU A 858 -29.04 35.82 -3.69
C LEU A 858 -29.75 36.72 -2.67
N GLY A 859 -30.50 36.12 -1.73
CA GLY A 859 -31.35 36.84 -0.77
C GLY A 859 -32.81 36.90 -1.19
N GLU A 860 -33.08 36.95 -2.50
CA GLU A 860 -34.42 37.02 -3.10
C GLU A 860 -34.91 35.65 -3.60
N ALA A 861 -34.00 34.81 -4.13
CA ALA A 861 -34.37 33.54 -4.74
C ALA A 861 -34.89 32.49 -3.74
N PRO A 862 -35.92 31.68 -4.09
CA PRO A 862 -36.53 30.68 -3.20
C PRO A 862 -35.57 29.60 -2.66
N TRP A 863 -34.44 29.35 -3.34
CA TRP A 863 -33.42 28.41 -2.89
C TRP A 863 -32.50 28.99 -1.80
N THR A 864 -32.43 30.33 -1.64
CA THR A 864 -31.48 31.01 -0.74
C THR A 864 -31.59 30.50 0.70
N GLY A 865 -32.79 30.52 1.27
CA GLY A 865 -33.01 30.09 2.66
C GLY A 865 -32.63 28.62 2.89
N LYS A 866 -32.94 27.73 1.93
CA LYS A 866 -32.56 26.31 1.98
C LYS A 866 -31.05 26.12 2.01
N ALA A 867 -30.30 26.90 1.22
CA ALA A 867 -28.84 26.86 1.20
C ALA A 867 -28.24 27.34 2.55
N TYR A 868 -28.75 28.42 3.12
CA TYR A 868 -28.34 28.88 4.45
C TYR A 868 -28.72 27.90 5.57
N ASP A 869 -29.90 27.28 5.52
CA ASP A 869 -30.33 26.27 6.50
C ASP A 869 -29.46 25.00 6.45
N ALA A 870 -29.03 24.59 5.25
CA ALA A 870 -28.06 23.50 5.09
C ALA A 870 -26.69 23.83 5.70
N LEU A 871 -26.13 25.00 5.37
CA LEU A 871 -24.82 25.44 5.88
C LEU A 871 -24.84 25.68 7.40
N THR A 872 -25.89 26.31 7.92
CA THR A 872 -26.04 26.54 9.37
C THR A 872 -26.27 25.25 10.15
N SER A 873 -26.98 24.27 9.58
CA SER A 873 -27.08 22.92 10.16
C SER A 873 -25.70 22.25 10.24
N ALA A 874 -24.95 22.26 9.12
CA ALA A 874 -23.62 21.64 9.04
C ALA A 874 -22.61 22.25 10.02
N VAL A 875 -22.51 23.59 10.13
CA VAL A 875 -21.57 24.27 11.04
C VAL A 875 -21.88 24.01 12.53
N LYS A 876 -23.16 23.84 12.89
CA LYS A 876 -23.64 23.54 14.26
C LYS A 876 -23.43 22.09 14.70
N SER A 877 -23.45 21.13 13.77
CA SER A 877 -23.72 19.71 14.11
C SER A 877 -22.83 18.66 13.44
N CYS A 878 -22.12 18.98 12.36
CA CYS A 878 -21.26 17.98 11.69
C CYS A 878 -20.05 17.63 12.58
N LYS A 879 -19.73 16.34 12.74
CA LYS A 879 -18.60 15.89 13.57
C LYS A 879 -17.23 16.28 12.98
N ASN A 880 -17.10 16.36 11.66
CA ASN A 880 -15.85 16.70 10.98
C ASN A 880 -15.64 18.22 10.89
N PHE A 881 -14.51 18.71 11.40
CA PHE A 881 -14.24 20.14 11.50
C PHE A 881 -13.93 20.76 10.14
N LYS A 882 -13.44 20.01 9.14
CA LYS A 882 -13.26 20.52 7.75
C LYS A 882 -14.59 20.86 7.08
N VAL A 883 -15.65 20.07 7.28
CA VAL A 883 -17.01 20.45 6.86
C VAL A 883 -17.43 21.74 7.56
N ARG A 884 -17.33 21.81 8.89
CA ARG A 884 -17.70 23.01 9.68
C ARG A 884 -16.95 24.27 9.23
N ILE A 885 -15.63 24.17 8.98
CA ILE A 885 -14.79 25.26 8.44
C ILE A 885 -15.33 25.74 7.10
N LYS A 886 -15.55 24.85 6.13
CA LYS A 886 -16.05 25.26 4.80
C LYS A 886 -17.51 25.74 4.85
N SER A 887 -18.34 25.27 5.77
CA SER A 887 -19.67 25.87 6.03
C SER A 887 -19.56 27.29 6.58
N ALA A 888 -18.70 27.52 7.59
CA ALA A 888 -18.48 28.84 8.17
C ALA A 888 -17.88 29.84 7.15
N ALA A 889 -16.96 29.38 6.29
CA ALA A 889 -16.40 30.18 5.22
C ALA A 889 -17.47 30.64 4.21
N ALA A 890 -18.32 29.72 3.72
CA ALA A 890 -19.43 30.05 2.82
C ALA A 890 -20.40 31.06 3.45
N LEU A 891 -20.74 30.92 4.73
CA LEU A 891 -21.60 31.88 5.45
C LEU A 891 -20.97 33.29 5.59
N SER A 892 -19.66 33.43 5.37
CA SER A 892 -18.93 34.72 5.35
C SER A 892 -18.54 35.21 3.95
N VAL A 893 -19.15 34.68 2.88
CA VAL A 893 -18.92 35.16 1.50
C VAL A 893 -19.78 36.39 1.14
N PRO A 894 -21.12 36.43 1.38
CA PRO A 894 -21.95 37.51 0.85
C PRO A 894 -21.53 38.89 1.37
N SER A 895 -21.23 39.81 0.46
CA SER A 895 -20.63 41.12 0.75
C SER A 895 -21.60 42.23 1.17
N GLU A 896 -22.91 41.96 1.16
CA GLU A 896 -23.95 42.95 1.41
C GLU A 896 -25.10 42.34 2.22
N ARG A 897 -25.78 43.17 3.02
CA ARG A 897 -26.80 42.70 3.96
C ARG A 897 -28.00 42.03 3.28
N ARG A 898 -28.49 42.59 2.16
CA ARG A 898 -29.64 42.04 1.39
C ARG A 898 -29.44 40.59 0.95
N HIS A 899 -28.20 40.18 0.65
CA HIS A 899 -27.89 38.83 0.18
C HIS A 899 -28.11 37.73 1.25
N TYR A 900 -28.22 38.11 2.53
CA TYR A 900 -28.62 37.20 3.60
C TYR A 900 -30.13 37.02 3.75
N GLY A 901 -30.95 37.76 2.97
CA GLY A 901 -32.41 37.73 3.03
C GLY A 901 -32.95 38.37 4.31
N THR A 902 -34.07 37.83 4.81
CA THR A 902 -34.82 38.41 5.94
C THR A 902 -33.99 38.53 7.24
N PRO A 903 -34.30 39.49 8.14
CA PRO A 903 -33.71 39.57 9.48
C PRO A 903 -33.75 38.26 10.27
N LYS A 904 -34.82 37.47 10.10
CA LYS A 904 -34.94 36.13 10.70
C LYS A 904 -33.85 35.18 10.20
N GLN A 905 -33.58 35.14 8.90
CA GLN A 905 -32.54 34.28 8.32
C GLN A 905 -31.14 34.73 8.78
N PHE A 906 -30.88 36.05 8.80
CA PHE A 906 -29.62 36.62 9.31
C PHE A 906 -29.38 36.26 10.79
N SER A 907 -30.40 36.44 11.64
CA SER A 907 -30.40 36.03 13.06
C SER A 907 -30.16 34.52 13.24
N GLN A 908 -30.76 33.67 12.40
CA GLN A 908 -30.51 32.22 12.40
C GLN A 908 -29.07 31.86 12.04
N ILE A 909 -28.44 32.58 11.10
CA ILE A 909 -27.03 32.39 10.71
C ILE A 909 -26.09 32.84 11.84
N TRP A 910 -26.32 34.04 12.39
CA TRP A 910 -25.58 34.57 13.55
C TRP A 910 -25.61 33.59 14.73
N THR A 911 -26.81 33.17 15.14
CA THR A 911 -27.02 32.22 16.23
C THR A 911 -26.32 30.87 15.97
N ALA A 912 -26.31 30.41 14.71
CA ALA A 912 -25.64 29.17 14.33
C ALA A 912 -24.11 29.25 14.43
N LEU A 913 -23.51 30.38 14.07
CA LEU A 913 -22.06 30.60 14.18
C LEU A 913 -21.62 30.71 15.65
N VAL A 914 -22.38 31.42 16.50
CA VAL A 914 -22.12 31.46 17.96
C VAL A 914 -22.25 30.06 18.58
N THR A 915 -23.31 29.33 18.25
CA THR A 915 -23.50 27.94 18.71
C THR A 915 -22.35 27.03 18.27
N ALA A 916 -21.83 27.23 17.05
CA ALA A 916 -20.69 26.48 16.55
C ALA A 916 -19.38 26.83 17.28
N LEU A 917 -19.19 28.09 17.66
CA LEU A 917 -18.00 28.59 18.37
C LEU A 917 -17.91 28.02 19.79
N GLN A 918 -19.02 28.02 20.53
CA GLN A 918 -19.14 27.31 21.82
C GLN A 918 -18.76 25.82 21.67
N ARG A 919 -19.26 25.17 20.61
CA ARG A 919 -19.01 23.75 20.31
C ARG A 919 -17.68 23.52 19.56
N SER A 920 -16.69 24.41 19.65
CA SER A 920 -15.38 24.27 18.99
C SER A 920 -14.33 23.54 19.85
N GLU A 921 -14.68 23.17 21.07
CA GLU A 921 -13.88 22.31 21.97
C GLU A 921 -14.38 20.86 22.05
N ASN A 922 -15.65 20.62 21.66
CA ASN A 922 -16.29 19.31 21.73
C ASN A 922 -15.87 18.42 20.54
N ALA A 923 -14.61 17.98 20.52
CA ALA A 923 -14.10 16.98 19.60
C ALA A 923 -14.23 15.57 20.22
N GLU A 924 -15.13 14.74 19.67
CA GLU A 924 -15.20 13.32 20.04
C GLU A 924 -14.00 12.51 19.49
N ASP A 925 -13.42 12.95 18.37
CA ASP A 925 -12.24 12.37 17.74
C ASP A 925 -11.02 13.27 17.96
N PHE A 926 -9.97 12.70 18.56
CA PHE A 926 -8.68 13.35 18.78
C PHE A 926 -8.00 13.80 17.48
N LEU A 927 -8.27 13.14 16.35
CA LEU A 927 -7.75 13.54 15.02
C LEU A 927 -8.33 14.86 14.52
N GLU A 928 -9.57 15.19 14.87
CA GLU A 928 -10.20 16.47 14.48
C GLU A 928 -9.67 17.65 15.31
N PHE A 929 -9.08 17.38 16.49
CA PHE A 929 -8.54 18.43 17.37
C PHE A 929 -7.47 19.30 16.66
N LYS A 930 -6.71 18.74 15.69
CA LYS A 930 -5.73 19.52 14.91
C LYS A 930 -6.34 20.60 14.00
N TYR A 931 -7.66 20.57 13.78
CA TYR A 931 -8.40 21.61 13.04
C TYR A 931 -9.18 22.57 13.95
N SER A 932 -9.16 22.39 15.28
CA SER A 932 -9.95 23.18 16.24
C SER A 932 -9.62 24.67 16.20
N ALA A 933 -8.34 25.04 16.11
CA ALA A 933 -7.87 26.42 16.00
C ALA A 933 -8.34 27.07 14.68
N SER A 934 -8.23 26.35 13.55
CA SER A 934 -8.70 26.82 12.24
C SER A 934 -10.21 27.00 12.19
N LEU A 935 -10.98 26.14 12.88
CA LEU A 935 -12.42 26.30 13.05
C LEU A 935 -12.77 27.56 13.85
N ARG A 936 -12.12 27.79 14.99
CA ARG A 936 -12.30 29.03 15.78
C ARG A 936 -11.97 30.28 14.97
N ARG A 937 -10.85 30.24 14.24
CA ARG A 937 -10.42 31.33 13.34
C ARG A 937 -11.49 31.68 12.30
N GLN A 938 -12.04 30.68 11.60
CA GLN A 938 -13.08 30.92 10.60
C GLN A 938 -14.40 31.39 11.21
N LEU A 939 -14.78 30.88 12.39
CA LEU A 939 -16.00 31.30 13.08
C LEU A 939 -15.90 32.74 13.60
N CYS A 940 -14.75 33.15 14.16
CA CYS A 940 -14.51 34.54 14.56
C CYS A 940 -14.52 35.48 13.34
N HIS A 941 -13.89 35.10 12.22
CA HIS A 941 -13.96 35.84 10.96
C HIS A 941 -15.42 36.02 10.49
N ALA A 942 -16.21 34.94 10.47
CA ALA A 942 -17.60 34.98 10.03
C ALA A 942 -18.50 35.85 10.92
N LEU A 943 -18.29 35.84 12.24
CA LEU A 943 -19.03 36.72 13.16
C LEU A 943 -18.66 38.21 12.95
N LEU A 944 -17.38 38.54 12.78
CA LEU A 944 -16.96 39.92 12.48
C LEU A 944 -17.47 40.41 11.11
N HIS A 945 -17.47 39.53 10.11
CA HIS A 945 -18.04 39.81 8.78
C HIS A 945 -19.52 40.19 8.87
N LEU A 946 -20.34 39.39 9.58
CA LEU A 946 -21.76 39.70 9.78
C LEU A 946 -21.96 41.01 10.55
N LEU A 947 -21.18 41.29 11.61
CA LEU A 947 -21.26 42.58 12.32
C LEU A 947 -20.93 43.78 11.42
N SER A 948 -20.02 43.61 10.46
CA SER A 948 -19.69 44.65 9.47
C SER A 948 -20.78 44.89 8.41
N LEU A 949 -21.85 44.08 8.41
CA LEU A 949 -22.98 44.16 7.49
C LEU A 949 -24.36 44.25 8.21
N ALA A 950 -24.41 44.22 9.54
CA ALA A 950 -25.67 44.19 10.28
C ALA A 950 -26.45 45.51 10.16
N GLU A 951 -27.77 45.42 10.05
CA GLU A 951 -28.70 46.56 10.01
C GLU A 951 -29.45 46.72 11.36
N VAL A 952 -30.20 47.83 11.51
CA VAL A 952 -30.96 48.16 12.75
C VAL A 952 -31.90 47.01 13.16
N ALA A 953 -32.46 46.29 12.19
CA ALA A 953 -33.36 45.16 12.42
C ALA A 953 -32.67 43.91 13.02
N ASP A 954 -31.35 43.77 12.87
CA ASP A 954 -30.59 42.61 13.36
C ASP A 954 -30.04 42.82 14.78
N LEU A 955 -29.79 44.08 15.16
CA LEU A 955 -29.17 44.44 16.43
C LEU A 955 -29.86 43.88 17.69
N PRO A 956 -31.21 43.75 17.79
CA PRO A 956 -31.85 43.19 18.99
C PRO A 956 -31.43 41.74 19.27
N ASP A 957 -31.32 40.90 18.24
CA ASP A 957 -30.93 39.49 18.38
C ASP A 957 -29.42 39.32 18.57
N ILE A 958 -28.61 40.18 17.94
CA ILE A 958 -27.17 40.27 18.18
C ILE A 958 -26.92 40.64 19.64
N ARG A 959 -27.53 41.73 20.14
CA ARG A 959 -27.42 42.20 21.53
C ARG A 959 -27.82 41.11 22.52
N ARG A 960 -28.96 40.43 22.29
CA ARG A 960 -29.42 39.29 23.11
C ARG A 960 -28.36 38.20 23.20
N THR A 961 -27.81 37.77 22.06
CA THR A 961 -26.77 36.74 22.02
C THR A 961 -25.46 37.18 22.69
N VAL A 962 -25.06 38.45 22.53
CA VAL A 962 -23.85 39.03 23.17
C VAL A 962 -24.05 39.18 24.69
N MET A 963 -25.25 39.48 25.16
CA MET A 963 -25.57 39.49 26.60
C MET A 963 -25.57 38.08 27.21
N GLU A 964 -26.09 37.09 26.49
CA GLU A 964 -26.16 35.70 26.96
C GLU A 964 -24.80 34.97 26.91
N GLN A 965 -23.94 35.30 25.95
CA GLN A 965 -22.73 34.50 25.60
C GLN A 965 -21.44 35.32 25.46
N GLY A 966 -21.45 36.60 25.84
CA GLY A 966 -20.38 37.56 25.56
C GLY A 966 -18.99 37.15 26.03
N GLU A 967 -18.84 36.58 27.23
CA GLU A 967 -17.51 36.16 27.74
C GLU A 967 -16.87 35.05 26.88
N VAL A 968 -17.68 34.07 26.45
CA VAL A 968 -17.21 32.96 25.58
C VAL A 968 -16.80 33.50 24.22
N ILE A 969 -17.62 34.35 23.61
CA ILE A 969 -17.30 35.00 22.32
C ILE A 969 -16.02 35.85 22.46
N ARG A 970 -15.87 36.61 23.56
CA ARG A 970 -14.73 37.50 23.83
C ARG A 970 -13.43 36.72 23.94
N SER A 971 -13.43 35.60 24.68
CA SER A 971 -12.22 34.79 24.87
C SER A 971 -11.65 34.27 23.54
N TYR A 972 -12.51 33.73 22.67
CA TYR A 972 -12.11 33.26 21.34
C TYR A 972 -11.76 34.39 20.38
N MET A 973 -12.48 35.51 20.39
CA MET A 973 -12.14 36.68 19.57
C MET A 973 -10.78 37.28 19.96
N LEU A 974 -10.48 37.41 21.26
CA LEU A 974 -9.15 37.86 21.71
C LEU A 974 -8.04 36.87 21.33
N GLN A 975 -8.29 35.56 21.36
CA GLN A 975 -7.35 34.56 20.86
C GLN A 975 -7.16 34.66 19.34
N TYR A 976 -8.23 34.87 18.58
CA TYR A 976 -8.20 35.08 17.13
C TYR A 976 -7.33 36.28 16.74
N MET A 977 -7.51 37.44 17.39
CA MET A 977 -6.70 38.64 17.16
C MET A 977 -5.22 38.42 17.51
N LYS A 978 -4.92 37.76 18.64
CA LYS A 978 -3.53 37.45 19.05
C LYS A 978 -2.82 36.45 18.13
N SER A 979 -3.54 35.49 17.56
CA SER A 979 -2.99 34.42 16.70
C SER A 979 -2.56 34.86 15.28
N GLY A 980 -2.16 36.12 15.11
CA GLY A 980 -1.66 36.69 13.85
C GLY A 980 -0.19 37.13 13.90
N ALA A 981 0.48 37.00 15.04
CA ALA A 981 1.87 37.44 15.23
C ALA A 981 2.94 36.36 14.93
N GLU A 982 2.54 35.10 14.78
CA GLU A 982 3.41 33.96 14.47
C GLU A 982 3.00 33.35 13.12
N GLY A 983 3.99 32.93 12.32
CA GLY A 983 3.85 32.74 10.87
C GLY A 983 2.79 31.72 10.43
N GLU A 984 2.04 32.06 9.38
CA GLU A 984 1.01 31.18 8.80
C GLU A 984 1.63 30.15 7.84
N GLU A 985 1.40 28.85 8.10
CA GLU A 985 1.71 27.78 7.14
C GLU A 985 0.82 27.89 5.89
N ALA A 986 1.44 27.80 4.70
CA ALA A 986 0.77 28.07 3.44
C ALA A 986 -0.19 26.95 3.00
N GLY A 987 -1.49 27.16 3.23
CA GLY A 987 -2.57 26.48 2.51
C GLY A 987 -3.17 27.41 1.46
N ALA A 988 -3.17 27.01 0.19
CA ALA A 988 -3.55 27.90 -0.91
C ALA A 988 -5.03 28.32 -0.91
N GLY A 989 -5.27 29.61 -1.23
CA GLY A 989 -6.60 30.18 -1.51
C GLY A 989 -7.19 30.99 -0.35
N GLU A 990 -7.11 32.33 -0.49
CA GLU A 990 -7.67 33.40 0.36
C GLU A 990 -6.77 33.93 1.49
N THR A 991 -6.02 35.00 1.18
CA THR A 991 -5.38 35.88 2.17
C THR A 991 -6.45 36.59 2.99
N VAL A 992 -6.60 36.23 4.27
CA VAL A 992 -7.55 36.89 5.18
C VAL A 992 -7.22 38.38 5.27
N PRO A 993 -8.15 39.31 4.99
CA PRO A 993 -7.91 40.74 5.14
C PRO A 993 -7.43 41.05 6.56
N GLY A 994 -6.40 41.92 6.67
CA GLY A 994 -5.71 42.21 7.93
C GLY A 994 -6.68 42.37 9.09
N ARG A 995 -6.56 41.49 10.09
CA ARG A 995 -7.67 41.12 11.00
C ARG A 995 -8.23 42.33 11.76
N ASP A 996 -7.36 43.29 12.08
CA ASP A 996 -7.69 44.59 12.69
C ASP A 996 -8.69 45.38 11.84
N ARG A 997 -8.49 45.48 10.51
CA ARG A 997 -9.38 46.20 9.59
C ARG A 997 -10.79 45.61 9.54
N THR A 998 -10.92 44.30 9.73
CA THR A 998 -12.22 43.62 9.78
C THR A 998 -12.94 43.90 11.10
N LEU A 999 -12.21 43.99 12.22
CA LEU A 999 -12.75 44.43 13.52
C LEU A 999 -13.10 45.93 13.51
N GLU A 1000 -12.25 46.79 12.96
CA GLU A 1000 -12.51 48.23 12.76
C GLU A 1000 -13.78 48.46 11.95
N ARG A 1001 -13.95 47.76 10.82
CA ARG A 1001 -15.17 47.82 9.99
C ARG A 1001 -16.41 47.35 10.74
N ALA A 1002 -16.30 46.30 11.55
CA ALA A 1002 -17.40 45.81 12.39
C ALA A 1002 -17.80 46.85 13.46
N ILE A 1003 -16.83 47.47 14.14
CA ILE A 1003 -17.06 48.55 15.11
C ILE A 1003 -17.72 49.75 14.44
N GLU A 1004 -17.19 50.20 13.31
CA GLU A 1004 -17.67 51.39 12.61
C GLU A 1004 -19.07 51.19 12.00
N ASN A 1005 -19.40 50.00 11.50
CA ASN A 1005 -20.77 49.69 11.07
C ASN A 1005 -21.74 49.69 12.27
N VAL A 1006 -21.42 48.94 13.34
CA VAL A 1006 -22.28 48.87 14.52
C VAL A 1006 -22.44 50.24 15.18
N ARG A 1007 -21.42 51.10 15.16
CA ARG A 1007 -21.50 52.49 15.62
C ARG A 1007 -22.56 53.27 14.87
N ARG A 1008 -22.45 53.35 13.53
CA ARG A 1008 -23.41 54.09 12.68
C ARG A 1008 -24.84 53.59 12.85
N VAL A 1009 -25.03 52.28 13.01
CA VAL A 1009 -26.35 51.65 13.14
C VAL A 1009 -26.93 51.81 14.55
N GLU A 1010 -26.12 51.85 15.61
CA GLU A 1010 -26.59 52.20 16.96
C GLU A 1010 -26.84 53.72 17.11
N GLU A 1011 -26.04 54.59 16.47
CA GLU A 1011 -26.21 56.06 16.47
C GLU A 1011 -27.43 56.52 15.66
N ALA A 1012 -27.75 55.86 14.55
CA ALA A 1012 -28.94 56.13 13.74
C ALA A 1012 -30.27 55.68 14.39
N SER A 1013 -30.22 55.13 15.61
CA SER A 1013 -31.40 54.63 16.33
C SER A 1013 -31.69 55.48 17.57
N GLU A 1014 -32.55 56.50 17.41
CA GLU A 1014 -32.91 57.55 18.40
C GLU A 1014 -33.49 57.04 19.75
N SER A 1015 -33.53 55.73 19.99
CA SER A 1015 -34.22 55.06 21.09
C SER A 1015 -33.31 54.49 22.19
N TYR A 1016 -31.98 54.43 22.02
CA TYR A 1016 -31.13 53.52 22.83
C TYR A 1016 -30.03 54.18 23.68
N PRO A 1017 -29.85 53.75 24.95
CA PRO A 1017 -28.80 54.26 25.82
C PRO A 1017 -27.43 53.66 25.46
N VAL A 1018 -26.54 54.52 24.97
CA VAL A 1018 -25.18 54.25 24.41
C VAL A 1018 -24.25 53.37 25.29
N LYS A 1019 -24.54 53.17 26.58
CA LYS A 1019 -23.57 52.63 27.56
C LYS A 1019 -23.65 51.12 27.87
N ARG A 1020 -24.49 50.34 27.18
CA ARG A 1020 -24.54 48.85 27.27
C ARG A 1020 -24.91 48.15 25.94
N GLY A 1021 -24.52 48.73 24.80
CA GLY A 1021 -24.80 48.19 23.46
C GLY A 1021 -23.79 47.16 22.93
N THR A 1022 -24.00 46.68 21.70
CA THR A 1022 -23.02 45.80 21.01
C THR A 1022 -21.74 46.57 20.69
N LEU A 1023 -21.86 47.87 20.42
CA LEU A 1023 -20.73 48.78 20.20
C LEU A 1023 -19.76 48.74 21.39
N ALA A 1024 -20.26 48.96 22.61
CA ALA A 1024 -19.46 49.01 23.83
C ALA A 1024 -18.71 47.69 24.10
N TYR A 1025 -19.29 46.53 23.72
CA TYR A 1025 -18.62 45.24 23.79
C TYR A 1025 -17.45 45.12 22.80
N LEU A 1026 -17.61 45.61 21.56
CA LEU A 1026 -16.56 45.55 20.54
C LEU A 1026 -15.43 46.57 20.81
N GLU A 1027 -15.76 47.77 21.27
CA GLU A 1027 -14.77 48.80 21.65
C GLU A 1027 -13.92 48.37 22.85
N ASP A 1028 -14.53 47.74 23.86
CA ASP A 1028 -13.82 47.18 25.02
C ASP A 1028 -12.97 45.95 24.65
N LEU A 1029 -13.40 45.17 23.65
CA LEU A 1029 -12.59 44.08 23.07
C LEU A 1029 -11.35 44.62 22.34
N LEU A 1030 -11.51 45.65 21.50
CA LEU A 1030 -10.39 46.34 20.83
C LEU A 1030 -9.42 46.95 21.85
N LYS A 1031 -9.94 47.62 22.88
CA LYS A 1031 -9.14 48.18 23.99
C LYS A 1031 -8.35 47.11 24.75
N THR A 1032 -8.96 45.95 24.99
CA THR A 1032 -8.31 44.79 25.64
C THR A 1032 -7.22 44.18 24.74
N TYR A 1033 -7.41 44.19 23.42
CA TYR A 1033 -6.40 43.74 22.47
C TYR A 1033 -5.20 44.71 22.40
N ASN A 1034 -5.45 46.01 22.23
CA ASN A 1034 -4.39 47.01 22.10
C ASN A 1034 -3.52 47.09 23.35
N SER A 1035 -4.13 47.19 24.55
CA SER A 1035 -3.39 47.17 25.82
C SER A 1035 -2.60 45.86 26.02
N SER A 1036 -3.08 44.74 25.49
CA SER A 1036 -2.34 43.46 25.54
C SER A 1036 -1.23 43.33 24.49
N THR A 1037 -1.16 44.18 23.46
CA THR A 1037 -0.09 44.14 22.45
C THR A 1037 0.99 45.19 22.71
N GLU A 1038 0.64 46.31 23.34
CA GLU A 1038 1.62 47.26 23.92
C GLU A 1038 2.51 46.55 24.97
N PHE A 1039 1.90 45.76 25.88
CA PHE A 1039 2.59 44.94 26.88
C PHE A 1039 3.43 43.77 26.32
N THR A 1040 3.47 43.56 24.99
CA THR A 1040 4.38 42.61 24.33
C THR A 1040 5.31 43.26 23.30
N LYS A 1041 5.36 44.60 23.26
CA LYS A 1041 6.32 45.39 22.48
C LYS A 1041 7.27 46.23 23.35
N ALA A 1042 7.01 46.27 24.67
CA ALA A 1042 7.90 46.78 25.71
C ALA A 1042 8.55 45.61 26.47
#